data_AF-A0AAV0JWJ0-F1
#
_entry.id   AF-A0AAV0JWJ0-F1
#
_cell.length_a   1.000
_cell.length_b   1.000
_cell.length_c   1.000
_cell.angle_alpha   90.00
_cell.angle_beta   90.00
_cell.angle_gamma   90.00
#
_symmetry.space_group_name_H-M   'P 1'
#
loop_
_entity.id
_entity.type
_entity.pdbx_description
1 polymer ?
#
loop_
_entity_poly.entity_id
_entity_poly.type
_entity_poly.pdbx_seq_one_letter_code
_entity_poly.pdbx_strand_id
1 'polypeptide(L)'
;MDYMKWAVTVIGLLLPLLIILYKLWLGRRISNRANNVDNASRTLDSIASASGSADSDTLLPLPFGEYEVFMNFRGPDTRYQITDILFRFLVNLKIRTFKDDDELRKGEGIWPNLVEAIEQSKIYVTIFSENYAYSKWCLKELAVIVEHQERNQGCIILPIFYMVDPRDVRHQSGPYLRAFRQHENFFDEETIRIWKAALNKVGALKGWHVKSNDEQGAIADLVTGIVWSHLSKNNFLETDKLIGMDDHIEVVKERLALDSPCMTIVGIHGIGGIGKTTIAKAVYNKVSPQFDRCSFVEDVREMLQQRDGIIILQKHIISDILRSDESIANASEGIGIIRDRISRFKSLIVLDDVDEKFEFDEILGNIKSFLLGSRFIITSRNVRVLSTLTDDCKLYRVREMSHHHSLQLFCNHAFKRDSPPSNFETLSKDIVYVAAGLPLTLKVVGSLLFQEEEAIWKDKLRQLKEIPEEKVVERLKINYDTLNEEAKQIFLDIACFFIGEDKELPSYMWSDCGLFPITNINILIQRSVIEIVKTHLFQMHDQLRDMGREIVRQEDIRHPCKRSRIWSNEKALDILLNKKGTNRVKGIRIHDDRDKKKPGDISKECFMNFLELRYLDIKARMLNDDFSNYVPGLRSLRVSFKYSGRMPNFSVDNLVIVELFRLRGT
;
A
#
# COMPACT_ATOMS: atom_id res chain seq x y z
N MET A 1 -14.34 -12.48 -54.11
CA MET A 1 -13.06 -13.23 -54.18
C MET A 1 -11.83 -12.30 -54.23
N ASP A 2 -11.99 -11.02 -54.59
CA ASP A 2 -10.86 -10.07 -54.69
C ASP A 2 -10.42 -9.41 -53.37
N TYR A 3 -11.27 -9.37 -52.34
CA TYR A 3 -10.91 -8.83 -51.02
C TYR A 3 -9.86 -9.68 -50.29
N MET A 4 -9.92 -11.00 -50.46
CA MET A 4 -8.95 -11.95 -49.88
C MET A 4 -7.57 -11.82 -50.55
N LYS A 5 -7.52 -11.51 -51.85
CA LYS A 5 -6.25 -11.29 -52.55
C LYS A 5 -5.58 -9.99 -52.10
N TRP A 6 -6.36 -8.93 -51.85
CA TRP A 6 -5.83 -7.68 -51.33
C TRP A 6 -5.29 -7.82 -49.90
N ALA A 7 -6.03 -8.50 -49.02
CA ALA A 7 -5.60 -8.75 -47.63
C ALA A 7 -4.31 -9.57 -47.53
N VAL A 8 -4.17 -10.63 -48.35
CA VAL A 8 -2.95 -11.45 -48.37
C VAL A 8 -1.74 -10.67 -48.89
N THR A 9 -1.94 -9.75 -49.84
CA THR A 9 -0.86 -8.92 -50.38
C THR A 9 -0.41 -7.85 -49.38
N VAL A 10 -1.34 -7.24 -48.64
CA VAL A 10 -1.04 -6.26 -47.58
C VAL A 10 -0.34 -6.92 -46.38
N ILE A 11 -0.80 -8.11 -45.97
CA ILE A 11 -0.15 -8.88 -44.89
C ILE A 11 1.25 -9.33 -45.32
N GLY A 12 1.43 -9.74 -46.58
CA GLY A 12 2.73 -10.12 -47.13
C GLY A 12 3.75 -8.98 -47.20
N LEU A 13 3.30 -7.73 -47.31
CA LEU A 13 4.16 -6.53 -47.32
C LEU A 13 4.44 -5.97 -45.91
N LEU A 14 3.51 -6.13 -44.95
CA LEU A 14 3.66 -5.61 -43.60
C LEU A 14 4.51 -6.52 -42.68
N LEU A 15 4.47 -7.84 -42.89
CA LEU A 15 5.23 -8.79 -42.06
C LEU A 15 6.75 -8.56 -42.09
N PRO A 16 7.39 -8.37 -43.27
CA PRO A 16 8.83 -8.10 -43.35
C PRO A 16 9.22 -6.79 -42.66
N LEU A 17 8.35 -5.77 -42.75
CA LEU A 17 8.59 -4.45 -42.19
C LEU A 17 8.49 -4.48 -40.65
N LEU A 18 7.55 -5.24 -40.10
CA LEU A 18 7.46 -5.54 -38.66
C LEU A 18 8.69 -6.32 -38.15
N ILE A 19 9.21 -7.28 -38.92
CA ILE A 19 10.42 -8.03 -38.56
C ILE A 19 11.66 -7.12 -38.56
N ILE A 20 11.77 -6.19 -39.52
CA ILE A 20 12.87 -5.21 -39.56
C ILE A 20 12.78 -4.25 -38.37
N LEU A 21 11.59 -3.74 -38.06
CA LEU A 21 11.36 -2.89 -36.89
C LEU A 21 11.66 -3.62 -35.58
N TYR A 22 11.27 -4.90 -35.48
CA TYR A 22 11.58 -5.73 -34.31
C TYR A 22 13.09 -5.98 -34.18
N LYS A 23 13.81 -6.24 -35.28
CA LYS A 23 15.28 -6.39 -35.26
C LYS A 23 16.00 -5.09 -34.91
N LEU A 24 15.53 -3.94 -35.40
CA LEU A 24 16.07 -2.62 -35.03
C LEU A 24 15.80 -2.28 -33.56
N TRP A 25 14.62 -2.63 -33.05
CA TRP A 25 14.27 -2.48 -31.64
C TRP A 25 15.12 -3.40 -30.75
N LEU A 26 15.31 -4.67 -31.14
CA LEU A 26 16.15 -5.62 -30.42
C LEU A 26 17.63 -5.19 -30.45
N GLY A 27 18.12 -4.69 -31.58
CA GLY A 27 19.46 -4.14 -31.73
C GLY A 27 19.71 -2.91 -30.83
N ARG A 28 18.76 -1.97 -30.77
CA ARG A 28 18.80 -0.84 -29.82
C ARG A 28 18.76 -1.30 -28.36
N ARG A 29 17.97 -2.34 -28.05
CA ARG A 29 17.86 -2.88 -26.69
C ARG A 29 19.14 -3.61 -26.24
N ILE A 30 19.79 -4.34 -27.15
CA ILE A 30 21.08 -5.00 -26.88
C ILE A 30 22.20 -3.98 -26.77
N SER A 31 22.23 -2.95 -27.63
CA SER A 31 23.20 -1.85 -27.55
C SER A 31 23.07 -1.04 -26.25
N ASN A 32 21.84 -0.72 -25.82
CA ASN A 32 21.60 -0.06 -24.53
C ASN A 32 21.98 -0.95 -23.34
N ARG A 33 21.86 -2.27 -23.46
CA ARG A 33 22.26 -3.21 -22.40
C ARG A 33 23.78 -3.39 -22.33
N ALA A 34 24.47 -3.41 -23.46
CA ALA A 34 25.94 -3.44 -23.51
C ALA A 34 26.55 -2.14 -22.95
N ASN A 35 26.01 -0.98 -23.34
CA ASN A 35 26.45 0.33 -22.80
C ASN A 35 26.19 0.45 -21.28
N ASN A 36 25.12 -0.15 -20.75
CA ASN A 36 24.86 -0.17 -19.31
C ASN A 36 25.78 -1.13 -18.54
N VAL A 37 26.21 -2.25 -19.14
CA VAL A 37 27.16 -3.17 -18.51
C VAL A 37 28.57 -2.58 -18.51
N ASP A 38 28.98 -1.90 -19.59
CA ASP A 38 30.28 -1.21 -19.67
C ASP A 38 30.35 0.02 -18.76
N ASN A 39 29.23 0.73 -18.55
CA ASN A 39 29.17 1.81 -17.56
C ASN A 39 29.16 1.27 -16.12
N ALA A 40 28.48 0.14 -15.87
CA ALA A 40 28.47 -0.49 -14.55
C ALA A 40 29.85 -1.03 -14.15
N SER A 41 30.62 -1.61 -15.08
CA SER A 41 31.98 -2.09 -14.80
C SER A 41 32.94 -0.94 -14.51
N ARG A 42 32.89 0.15 -15.28
CA ARG A 42 33.69 1.36 -15.04
C ARG A 42 33.36 2.06 -13.71
N THR A 43 32.11 1.95 -13.27
CA THR A 43 31.68 2.51 -11.98
C THR A 43 32.16 1.64 -10.81
N LEU A 44 32.19 0.31 -10.96
CA LEU A 44 32.73 -0.62 -9.96
C LEU A 44 34.25 -0.50 -9.78
N ASP A 45 34.99 -0.33 -10.88
CA ASP A 45 36.46 -0.14 -10.84
C ASP A 45 36.86 1.22 -10.22
N SER A 46 36.01 2.23 -10.36
CA SER A 46 36.16 3.54 -9.70
C SER A 46 35.88 3.51 -8.19
N ILE A 47 35.05 2.57 -7.72
CA ILE A 47 34.71 2.45 -6.29
C ILE A 47 35.77 1.64 -5.54
N ALA A 48 36.44 0.69 -6.21
CA ALA A 48 37.52 -0.11 -5.62
C ALA A 48 38.82 0.69 -5.36
N SER A 49 38.98 1.88 -5.93
CA SER A 49 40.19 2.70 -5.83
C SER A 49 40.13 3.83 -4.80
N ALA A 50 39.00 4.00 -4.09
CA ALA A 50 38.82 5.06 -3.09
C ALA A 50 38.37 4.48 -1.73
N SER A 51 39.23 3.71 -1.07
CA SER A 51 39.04 3.33 0.34
C SER A 51 40.19 3.88 1.18
N GLY A 52 39.97 5.03 1.80
CA GLY A 52 40.89 5.63 2.75
C GLY A 52 40.29 6.83 3.47
N SER A 53 40.07 6.66 4.78
CA SER A 53 39.66 7.64 5.81
C SER A 53 38.18 7.97 5.97
N ALA A 54 37.79 8.08 7.24
CA ALA A 54 36.45 8.05 7.79
C ALA A 54 35.88 9.46 8.10
N ASP A 55 34.56 9.46 8.30
CA ASP A 55 33.68 10.44 8.94
C ASP A 55 32.86 11.43 8.09
N SER A 56 31.62 11.61 8.58
CA SER A 56 30.50 12.47 8.16
C SER A 56 29.43 11.82 7.26
N ASP A 57 28.46 11.16 7.91
CA ASP A 57 27.17 10.76 7.37
C ASP A 57 26.48 11.89 6.58
N THR A 58 26.51 11.79 5.26
CA THR A 58 25.59 12.51 4.36
C THR A 58 24.76 11.47 3.63
N LEU A 59 23.51 11.29 4.08
CA LEU A 59 22.54 10.42 3.42
C LEU A 59 22.23 10.96 2.02
N LEU A 60 22.89 10.42 0.99
CA LEU A 60 22.52 10.65 -0.40
C LEU A 60 21.18 9.96 -0.72
N PRO A 61 20.20 10.62 -1.36
CA PRO A 61 18.97 9.96 -1.80
C PRO A 61 19.27 8.95 -2.92
N LEU A 62 18.73 7.73 -2.77
CA LEU A 62 18.72 6.70 -3.80
C LEU A 62 18.04 7.22 -5.08
N PRO A 63 18.60 6.99 -6.28
CA PRO A 63 17.95 7.38 -7.53
C PRO A 63 16.84 6.36 -7.80
N PHE A 64 15.58 6.81 -7.87
CA PHE A 64 14.44 6.26 -8.63
C PHE A 64 13.11 6.59 -7.92
N GLY A 65 12.43 7.60 -8.44
CA GLY A 65 10.98 7.86 -8.26
C GLY A 65 10.63 9.35 -8.26
N GLU A 66 9.38 9.64 -8.62
CA GLU A 66 8.80 10.96 -8.88
C GLU A 66 8.92 11.92 -7.67
N TYR A 67 9.16 13.21 -7.92
CA TYR A 67 9.13 14.27 -6.90
C TYR A 67 7.69 14.65 -6.55
N GLU A 68 7.41 14.96 -5.28
CA GLU A 68 6.07 15.38 -4.82
C GLU A 68 5.97 16.91 -4.74
N VAL A 69 7.06 17.56 -4.33
CA VAL A 69 7.15 19.01 -4.15
C VAL A 69 8.33 19.56 -4.95
N PHE A 70 8.15 20.68 -5.64
CA PHE A 70 9.23 21.43 -6.29
C PHE A 70 9.39 22.80 -5.63
N MET A 71 10.62 23.16 -5.25
CA MET A 71 10.96 24.47 -4.71
C MET A 71 11.61 25.36 -5.74
N ASN A 72 10.98 26.50 -6.02
CA ASN A 72 11.49 27.53 -6.93
C ASN A 72 11.85 28.78 -6.13
N PHE A 73 13.14 29.13 -6.09
CA PHE A 73 13.66 30.19 -5.21
C PHE A 73 14.95 30.77 -5.76
N ARG A 74 15.36 31.93 -5.25
CA ARG A 74 16.67 32.51 -5.54
C ARG A 74 17.70 31.99 -4.54
N GLY A 75 18.60 31.14 -5.01
CA GLY A 75 19.68 30.53 -4.21
C GLY A 75 20.42 31.50 -3.30
N PRO A 76 21.10 32.53 -3.84
CA PRO A 76 21.86 33.49 -3.04
C PRO A 76 21.08 34.24 -1.96
N ASP A 77 19.76 34.38 -2.12
CA ASP A 77 18.94 35.17 -1.19
C ASP A 77 18.38 34.32 -0.04
N THR A 78 17.95 33.08 -0.33
CA THR A 78 17.09 32.30 0.58
C THR A 78 17.59 30.89 0.88
N ARG A 79 18.64 30.41 0.18
CA ARG A 79 19.10 29.00 0.25
C ARG A 79 19.34 28.51 1.67
N TYR A 80 20.05 29.29 2.49
CA TYR A 80 20.44 28.92 3.86
C TYR A 80 19.51 29.53 4.93
N GLN A 81 18.37 30.07 4.51
CA GLN A 81 17.39 30.74 5.37
C GLN A 81 16.08 29.93 5.31
N ILE A 82 14.95 30.58 5.01
CA ILE A 82 13.63 29.95 4.98
C ILE A 82 13.56 28.73 4.07
N THR A 83 14.28 28.71 2.94
CA THR A 83 14.27 27.58 2.01
C THR A 83 14.86 26.32 2.64
N ASP A 84 15.98 26.43 3.37
CA ASP A 84 16.59 25.27 4.02
C ASP A 84 15.73 24.73 5.16
N ILE A 85 15.16 25.64 5.95
CA ILE A 85 14.28 25.30 7.07
C ILE A 85 13.07 24.52 6.53
N LEU A 86 12.40 25.05 5.50
CA LEU A 86 11.25 24.41 4.89
C LEU A 86 11.61 23.07 4.24
N PHE A 87 12.75 23.00 3.54
CA PHE A 87 13.21 21.76 2.94
C PHE A 87 13.44 20.67 3.98
N ARG A 88 14.10 20.98 5.09
CA ARG A 88 14.32 20.04 6.20
C ARG A 88 13.00 19.57 6.81
N PHE A 89 12.01 20.45 6.96
CA PHE A 89 10.70 20.08 7.50
C PHE A 89 9.98 19.09 6.59
N LEU A 90 9.99 19.32 5.28
CA LEU A 90 9.40 18.41 4.29
C LEU A 90 10.13 17.06 4.24
N VAL A 91 11.46 17.06 4.25
CA VAL A 91 12.29 15.83 4.27
C VAL A 91 12.08 15.04 5.56
N ASN A 92 11.93 15.71 6.70
CA ASN A 92 11.63 15.07 7.98
C ASN A 92 10.26 14.35 7.95
N LEU A 93 9.29 14.90 7.22
CA LEU A 93 8.01 14.25 6.93
C LEU A 93 8.07 13.21 5.79
N LYS A 94 9.28 12.87 5.30
CA LYS A 94 9.51 11.94 4.19
C LYS A 94 8.86 12.35 2.86
N ILE A 95 8.57 13.63 2.69
CA ILE A 95 8.04 14.19 1.43
C ILE A 95 9.20 14.36 0.45
N ARG A 96 9.10 13.75 -0.72
CA ARG A 96 10.11 13.88 -1.78
C ARG A 96 10.07 15.28 -2.38
N THR A 97 11.03 16.10 -1.95
CA THR A 97 11.11 17.50 -2.37
C THR A 97 12.31 17.71 -3.28
N PHE A 98 12.08 18.27 -4.47
CA PHE A 98 13.14 18.80 -5.31
C PHE A 98 13.52 20.20 -4.82
N LYS A 99 14.74 20.32 -4.33
CA LYS A 99 15.38 21.60 -3.99
C LYS A 99 16.41 21.88 -5.08
N ASP A 100 16.19 22.94 -5.84
CA ASP A 100 17.15 23.37 -6.86
C ASP A 100 18.43 23.86 -6.17
N ASP A 101 19.45 23.00 -6.15
CA ASP A 101 20.80 23.38 -5.78
C ASP A 101 21.47 23.95 -7.03
N ASP A 102 22.07 25.14 -6.94
CA ASP A 102 22.97 25.68 -7.97
C ASP A 102 24.20 24.76 -8.23
N GLU A 103 24.26 23.57 -7.60
CA GLU A 103 25.26 22.51 -7.72
C GLU A 103 24.67 21.13 -8.04
N LEU A 104 23.66 21.05 -8.91
CA LEU A 104 23.27 19.78 -9.55
C LEU A 104 24.48 19.17 -10.31
N ARG A 105 24.63 17.84 -10.19
CA ARG A 105 25.79 17.00 -10.58
C ARG A 105 26.58 17.53 -11.78
N LYS A 106 27.86 17.87 -11.55
CA LYS A 106 28.83 18.27 -12.59
C LYS A 106 28.82 17.26 -13.75
N GLY A 107 28.34 17.65 -14.93
CA GLY A 107 28.51 16.88 -16.17
C GLY A 107 27.26 16.62 -17.04
N GLU A 108 26.04 16.91 -16.57
CA GLU A 108 24.80 16.71 -17.36
C GLU A 108 24.11 18.03 -17.76
N GLY A 109 23.24 17.96 -18.78
CA GLY A 109 22.41 19.09 -19.21
C GLY A 109 21.38 19.46 -18.13
N ILE A 110 21.50 20.66 -17.57
CA ILE A 110 20.74 21.11 -16.39
C ILE A 110 19.23 21.22 -16.65
N TRP A 111 18.83 21.59 -17.87
CA TRP A 111 17.45 21.98 -18.17
C TRP A 111 16.46 20.81 -18.36
N PRO A 112 16.78 19.72 -19.07
CA PRO A 112 15.85 18.59 -19.23
C PRO A 112 15.45 17.94 -17.90
N ASN A 113 16.42 17.72 -17.01
CA ASN A 113 16.18 17.11 -15.70
C ASN A 113 15.30 18.00 -14.80
N LEU A 114 15.44 19.32 -14.93
CA LEU A 114 14.66 20.29 -14.16
C LEU A 114 13.21 20.39 -14.64
N VAL A 115 12.98 20.34 -15.96
CA VAL A 115 11.62 20.26 -16.54
C VAL A 115 10.94 18.96 -16.10
N GLU A 116 11.65 17.83 -16.16
CA GLU A 116 11.14 16.55 -15.69
C GLU A 116 10.74 16.60 -14.19
N ALA A 117 11.56 17.23 -13.34
CA ALA A 117 11.24 17.40 -11.93
C ALA A 117 10.00 18.28 -11.70
N ILE A 118 9.81 19.34 -12.50
CA ILE A 118 8.60 20.19 -12.47
C ILE A 118 7.37 19.38 -12.89
N GLU A 119 7.46 18.62 -13.99
CA GLU A 119 6.34 17.83 -14.53
C GLU A 119 5.94 16.67 -13.61
N GLN A 120 6.89 16.08 -12.89
CA GLN A 120 6.61 15.04 -11.89
C GLN A 120 5.94 15.59 -10.62
N SER A 121 6.16 16.87 -10.29
CA SER A 121 5.71 17.47 -9.03
C SER A 121 4.23 17.86 -9.06
N LYS A 122 3.56 17.73 -7.89
CA LYS A 122 2.15 18.13 -7.71
C LYS A 122 1.98 19.43 -6.94
N ILE A 123 2.99 19.80 -6.16
CA ILE A 123 2.97 20.98 -5.29
C ILE A 123 4.21 21.83 -5.58
N TYR A 124 3.99 23.11 -5.83
CA TYR A 124 5.06 24.08 -6.11
C TYR A 124 5.15 25.09 -4.98
N VAL A 125 6.32 25.19 -4.36
CA VAL A 125 6.60 26.25 -3.38
C VAL A 125 7.48 27.29 -4.05
N THR A 126 6.92 28.48 -4.30
CA THR A 126 7.63 29.59 -4.96
C THR A 126 8.02 30.64 -3.92
N ILE A 127 9.33 30.82 -3.70
CA ILE A 127 9.87 31.74 -2.70
C ILE A 127 10.43 32.97 -3.40
N PHE A 128 9.65 34.05 -3.41
CA PHE A 128 10.01 35.33 -4.01
C PHE A 128 10.86 36.13 -3.03
N SER A 129 12.04 36.55 -3.48
CA SER A 129 12.92 37.49 -2.78
C SER A 129 13.06 38.79 -3.57
N GLU A 130 13.74 39.79 -3.00
CA GLU A 130 14.01 41.06 -3.69
C GLU A 130 14.73 40.87 -5.03
N ASN A 131 15.73 39.97 -5.08
CA ASN A 131 16.54 39.75 -6.28
C ASN A 131 16.10 38.56 -7.14
N TYR A 132 14.95 37.95 -6.85
CA TYR A 132 14.48 36.76 -7.55
C TYR A 132 14.40 36.96 -9.07
N ALA A 133 13.83 38.08 -9.53
CA ALA A 133 13.65 38.35 -10.95
C ALA A 133 14.95 38.64 -11.72
N TYR A 134 16.10 38.85 -11.04
CA TYR A 134 17.39 38.96 -11.72
C TYR A 134 17.89 37.61 -12.27
N SER A 135 17.37 36.50 -11.74
CA SER A 135 17.71 35.16 -12.22
C SER A 135 16.81 34.74 -13.38
N LYS A 136 17.40 34.59 -14.57
CA LYS A 136 16.70 34.03 -15.73
C LYS A 136 16.17 32.61 -15.46
N TRP A 137 16.87 31.83 -14.63
CA TRP A 137 16.47 30.44 -14.32
C TRP A 137 15.21 30.42 -13.46
N CYS A 138 15.16 31.23 -12.40
CA CYS A 138 13.98 31.34 -11.53
C CYS A 138 12.74 31.75 -12.34
N LEU A 139 12.87 32.72 -13.25
CA LEU A 139 11.78 33.17 -14.13
C LEU A 139 11.34 32.08 -15.12
N LYS A 140 12.29 31.32 -15.67
CA LYS A 140 12.00 30.24 -16.62
C LYS A 140 11.32 29.06 -15.93
N GLU A 141 11.79 28.66 -14.75
CA GLU A 141 11.13 27.66 -13.90
C GLU A 141 9.69 28.06 -13.57
N LEU A 142 9.49 29.31 -13.11
CA LEU A 142 8.16 29.80 -12.78
C LEU A 142 7.19 29.74 -13.96
N ALA A 143 7.67 30.07 -15.17
CA ALA A 143 6.88 29.96 -16.38
C ALA A 143 6.46 28.50 -16.67
N VAL A 144 7.39 27.54 -16.55
CA VAL A 144 7.09 26.11 -16.74
C VAL A 144 6.12 25.60 -15.67
N ILE A 145 6.29 26.02 -14.42
CA ILE A 145 5.37 25.69 -13.32
C ILE A 145 3.94 26.17 -13.65
N VAL A 146 3.81 27.42 -14.09
CA VAL A 146 2.50 28.00 -14.45
C VAL A 146 1.88 27.28 -15.64
N GLU A 147 2.67 26.99 -16.67
CA GLU A 147 2.23 26.26 -17.87
C GLU A 147 1.75 24.84 -17.50
N HIS A 148 2.51 24.13 -16.67
CA HIS A 148 2.15 22.80 -16.20
C HIS A 148 0.87 22.82 -15.34
N GLN A 149 0.76 23.79 -14.43
CA GLN A 149 -0.42 23.96 -13.59
C GLN A 149 -1.70 24.27 -14.40
N GLU A 150 -1.59 24.95 -15.53
CA GLU A 150 -2.73 25.20 -16.43
C GLU A 150 -3.20 23.95 -17.16
N ARG A 151 -2.25 23.06 -17.51
CA ARG A 151 -2.56 21.76 -18.12
C ARG A 151 -3.12 20.77 -17.11
N ASN A 152 -2.69 20.87 -15.84
CA ASN A 152 -3.00 19.92 -14.78
C ASN A 152 -3.65 20.62 -13.58
N GLN A 153 -4.99 20.67 -13.58
CA GLN A 153 -5.79 21.33 -12.54
C GLN A 153 -5.63 20.75 -11.11
N GLY A 154 -4.98 19.60 -10.97
CA GLY A 154 -4.66 18.98 -9.68
C GLY A 154 -3.43 19.54 -8.98
N CYS A 155 -2.64 20.39 -9.63
CA CYS A 155 -1.44 20.97 -9.06
C CYS A 155 -1.74 22.27 -8.28
N ILE A 156 -1.01 22.51 -7.18
CA ILE A 156 -1.12 23.73 -6.39
C ILE A 156 0.19 24.52 -6.32
N ILE A 157 0.09 25.84 -6.27
CA ILE A 157 1.23 26.76 -6.11
C ILE A 157 1.07 27.51 -4.78
N LEU A 158 2.11 27.48 -3.96
CA LEU A 158 2.19 28.06 -2.62
C LEU A 158 3.24 29.17 -2.60
N PRO A 159 2.84 30.45 -2.77
CA PRO A 159 3.79 31.55 -2.80
C PRO A 159 4.20 32.03 -1.41
N ILE A 160 5.51 32.21 -1.21
CA ILE A 160 6.13 32.82 -0.05
C ILE A 160 6.85 34.09 -0.52
N PHE A 161 6.48 35.24 0.03
CA PHE A 161 7.06 36.54 -0.25
C PHE A 161 8.07 36.87 0.84
N TYR A 162 9.35 36.56 0.58
CA TYR A 162 10.46 36.71 1.52
C TYR A 162 11.12 38.08 1.38
N MET A 163 10.92 38.95 2.38
CA MET A 163 11.46 40.33 2.40
C MET A 163 11.14 41.14 1.14
N VAL A 164 10.00 40.87 0.51
CA VAL A 164 9.56 41.53 -0.73
C VAL A 164 8.07 41.83 -0.66
N ASP A 165 7.66 42.99 -1.16
CA ASP A 165 6.24 43.33 -1.26
C ASP A 165 5.58 42.48 -2.37
N PRO A 166 4.50 41.73 -2.07
CA PRO A 166 3.74 41.00 -3.09
C PRO A 166 3.30 41.87 -4.28
N ARG A 167 3.10 43.17 -4.08
CA ARG A 167 2.77 44.13 -5.15
C ARG A 167 3.90 44.27 -6.16
N ASP A 168 5.14 44.28 -5.70
CA ASP A 168 6.32 44.35 -6.57
C ASP A 168 6.47 43.10 -7.40
N VAL A 169 6.15 41.93 -6.85
CA VAL A 169 6.12 40.66 -7.60
C VAL A 169 4.99 40.67 -8.63
N ARG A 170 3.76 41.03 -8.22
CA ARG A 170 2.55 40.95 -9.06
C ARG A 170 2.53 41.96 -10.20
N HIS A 171 2.98 43.18 -9.95
CA HIS A 171 2.97 44.28 -10.92
C HIS A 171 4.35 44.54 -11.52
N GLN A 172 5.35 43.73 -11.16
CA GLN A 172 6.74 43.87 -11.59
C GLN A 172 7.26 45.30 -11.37
N SER A 173 6.96 45.88 -10.19
CA SER A 173 7.42 47.21 -9.77
C SER A 173 8.70 47.13 -8.92
N GLY A 174 9.28 48.28 -8.58
CA GLY A 174 10.43 48.35 -7.69
C GLY A 174 11.65 47.53 -8.19
N PRO A 175 12.20 46.61 -7.38
CA PRO A 175 13.31 45.74 -7.77
C PRO A 175 13.02 44.88 -9.01
N TYR A 176 11.78 44.41 -9.18
CA TYR A 176 11.40 43.54 -10.30
C TYR A 176 11.40 44.33 -11.62
N LEU A 177 10.97 45.60 -11.60
CA LEU A 177 11.05 46.47 -12.77
C LEU A 177 12.50 46.64 -13.25
N ARG A 178 13.43 46.84 -12.30
CA ARG A 178 14.85 46.99 -12.60
C ARG A 178 15.43 45.71 -13.21
N ALA A 179 15.05 44.55 -12.69
CA ALA A 179 15.45 43.26 -13.24
C ALA A 179 14.94 43.06 -14.68
N PHE A 180 13.68 43.39 -14.97
CA PHE A 180 13.12 43.25 -16.33
C PHE A 180 13.77 44.19 -17.35
N ARG A 181 14.10 45.43 -16.98
CA ARG A 181 14.86 46.33 -17.86
C ARG A 181 16.21 45.75 -18.28
N GLN A 182 16.82 44.92 -17.42
CA GLN A 182 18.07 44.25 -17.77
C GLN A 182 17.82 43.11 -18.77
N HIS A 183 16.82 42.25 -18.50
CA HIS A 183 16.48 41.11 -19.36
C HIS A 183 15.97 41.52 -20.74
N GLU A 184 15.29 42.65 -20.86
CA GLU A 184 14.79 43.18 -22.14
C GLU A 184 15.92 43.47 -23.16
N ASN A 185 17.18 43.57 -22.72
CA ASN A 185 18.33 43.71 -23.64
C ASN A 185 18.83 42.37 -24.21
N PHE A 186 18.42 41.23 -23.62
CA PHE A 186 19.00 39.92 -23.92
C PHE A 186 17.96 38.88 -24.38
N PHE A 187 16.67 39.14 -24.17
CA PHE A 187 15.57 38.22 -24.49
C PHE A 187 14.51 38.91 -25.33
N ASP A 188 13.83 38.11 -26.17
CA ASP A 188 12.75 38.58 -27.02
C ASP A 188 11.52 39.00 -26.20
N GLU A 189 10.68 39.82 -26.82
CA GLU A 189 9.47 40.39 -26.19
C GLU A 189 8.49 39.30 -25.72
N GLU A 190 8.40 38.18 -26.44
CA GLU A 190 7.49 37.08 -26.10
C GLU A 190 7.95 36.36 -24.82
N THR A 191 9.25 36.05 -24.71
CA THR A 191 9.83 35.49 -23.48
C THR A 191 9.59 36.40 -22.28
N ILE A 192 9.82 37.71 -22.43
CA ILE A 192 9.59 38.69 -21.36
C ILE A 192 8.11 38.73 -20.98
N ARG A 193 7.20 38.66 -21.95
CA ARG A 193 5.75 38.64 -21.73
C ARG A 193 5.32 37.41 -20.93
N ILE A 194 5.84 36.24 -21.27
CA ILE A 194 5.57 34.97 -20.55
C ILE A 194 6.02 35.08 -19.09
N TRP A 195 7.23 35.57 -18.83
CA TRP A 195 7.74 35.73 -17.46
C TRP A 195 6.93 36.72 -16.63
N LYS A 196 6.56 37.88 -17.21
CA LYS A 196 5.68 38.85 -16.55
C LYS A 196 4.30 38.26 -16.25
N ALA A 197 3.73 37.48 -17.17
CA ALA A 197 2.44 36.82 -16.97
C ALA A 197 2.49 35.79 -15.84
N ALA A 198 3.54 34.96 -15.77
CA ALA A 198 3.73 33.98 -14.71
C ALA A 198 3.85 34.65 -13.33
N LEU A 199 4.66 35.71 -13.21
CA LEU A 199 4.78 36.50 -11.97
C LEU A 199 3.48 37.19 -11.58
N ASN A 200 2.73 37.73 -12.54
CA ASN A 200 1.43 38.35 -12.27
C ASN A 200 0.44 37.33 -11.69
N LYS A 201 0.37 36.14 -12.30
CA LYS A 201 -0.53 35.06 -11.88
C LYS A 201 -0.18 34.57 -10.47
N VAL A 202 1.08 34.18 -10.24
CA VAL A 202 1.50 33.61 -8.94
C VAL A 202 1.55 34.70 -7.86
N GLY A 203 1.96 35.92 -8.20
CA GLY A 203 1.94 37.07 -7.28
C GLY A 203 0.53 37.55 -6.90
N ALA A 204 -0.51 37.14 -7.64
CA ALA A 204 -1.91 37.40 -7.28
C ALA A 204 -2.50 36.34 -6.34
N LEU A 205 -1.84 35.20 -6.14
CA LEU A 205 -2.29 34.16 -5.22
C LEU A 205 -2.10 34.58 -3.76
N LYS A 206 -2.95 34.07 -2.87
CA LYS A 206 -2.81 34.26 -1.44
C LYS A 206 -1.61 33.46 -0.94
N GLY A 207 -0.62 34.14 -0.37
CA GLY A 207 0.62 33.56 0.14
C GLY A 207 1.02 34.09 1.52
N TRP A 208 2.24 33.78 1.91
CA TRP A 208 2.83 34.22 3.19
C TRP A 208 3.85 35.32 2.96
N HIS A 209 3.69 36.44 3.65
CA HIS A 209 4.65 37.54 3.63
C HIS A 209 5.56 37.41 4.85
N VAL A 210 6.86 37.20 4.61
CA VAL A 210 7.90 37.02 5.63
C VAL A 210 8.71 38.31 5.71
N LYS A 211 8.65 38.97 6.88
CA LYS A 211 9.41 40.18 7.21
C LYS A 211 10.58 39.86 8.15
N SER A 212 11.46 40.84 8.37
CA SER A 212 12.71 40.68 9.14
C SER A 212 12.54 40.12 10.54
N ASN A 213 11.37 40.36 11.15
CA ASN A 213 11.08 39.99 12.53
C ASN A 213 10.20 38.74 12.64
N ASP A 214 9.84 38.12 11.51
CA ASP A 214 8.98 36.94 11.52
C ASP A 214 9.78 35.66 11.78
N GLU A 215 9.17 34.76 12.56
CA GLU A 215 9.74 33.44 12.83
C GLU A 215 9.62 32.56 11.58
N GLN A 216 10.69 32.48 10.79
CA GLN A 216 10.74 31.69 9.55
C GLN A 216 10.35 30.21 9.77
N GLY A 217 10.68 29.66 10.95
CA GLY A 217 10.30 28.30 11.35
C GLY A 217 8.79 28.10 11.46
N ALA A 218 8.05 29.08 11.99
CA ALA A 218 6.60 28.99 12.11
C ALA A 218 5.90 29.02 10.73
N ILE A 219 6.43 29.84 9.81
CA ILE A 219 5.92 29.90 8.43
C ILE A 219 6.26 28.60 7.69
N ALA A 220 7.48 28.08 7.86
CA ALA A 220 7.88 26.80 7.29
C ALA A 220 7.00 25.65 7.80
N ASP A 221 6.68 25.61 9.09
CA ASP A 221 5.77 24.61 9.68
C ASP A 221 4.37 24.68 9.07
N LEU A 222 3.82 25.88 8.98
CA LEU A 222 2.47 26.08 8.45
C LEU A 222 2.38 25.70 6.96
N VAL A 223 3.37 26.10 6.15
CA VAL A 223 3.43 25.69 4.73
C VAL A 223 3.59 24.18 4.62
N THR A 224 4.45 23.57 5.44
CA THR A 224 4.63 22.11 5.52
C THR A 224 3.32 21.39 5.86
N GLY A 225 2.54 21.92 6.81
CA GLY A 225 1.23 21.37 7.18
C GLY A 225 0.22 21.40 6.02
N ILE A 226 0.25 22.45 5.19
CA ILE A 226 -0.61 22.57 4.00
C ILE A 226 -0.17 21.60 2.91
N VAL A 227 1.13 21.55 2.61
CA VAL A 227 1.71 20.58 1.67
C VAL A 227 1.29 19.17 2.08
N TRP A 228 1.44 18.84 3.37
CA TRP A 228 1.01 17.57 3.91
C TRP A 228 -0.49 17.33 3.73
N SER A 229 -1.35 18.29 4.10
CA SER A 229 -2.81 18.15 3.93
C SER A 229 -3.18 17.86 2.47
N HIS A 230 -2.47 18.47 1.53
CA HIS A 230 -2.70 18.25 0.11
C HIS A 230 -2.22 16.88 -0.37
N LEU A 231 -1.06 16.41 0.08
CA LEU A 231 -0.56 15.06 -0.24
C LEU A 231 -1.39 13.96 0.44
N SER A 232 -1.79 14.17 1.69
CA SER A 232 -2.62 13.22 2.45
C SER A 232 -4.07 13.15 1.98
N LYS A 233 -4.58 14.18 1.29
CA LYS A 233 -5.82 14.07 0.51
C LYS A 233 -5.73 13.06 -0.64
N ASN A 234 -4.55 12.57 -1.00
CA ASN A 234 -4.38 11.45 -1.93
C ASN A 234 -4.16 10.10 -1.23
N ASN A 235 -4.12 10.05 0.11
CA ASN A 235 -4.10 8.81 0.91
C ASN A 235 -5.52 8.28 1.16
N PHE A 236 -6.42 8.42 0.18
CA PHE A 236 -7.72 7.74 0.22
C PHE A 236 -7.45 6.24 0.24
N LEU A 237 -8.02 5.54 1.23
CA LEU A 237 -8.02 4.09 1.23
C LEU A 237 -8.75 3.64 -0.04
N GLU A 238 -8.15 2.70 -0.78
CA GLU A 238 -8.80 2.15 -1.96
C GLU A 238 -10.13 1.52 -1.54
N THR A 239 -11.20 1.93 -2.23
CA THR A 239 -12.54 1.41 -2.02
C THR A 239 -13.09 0.96 -3.36
N ASP A 240 -13.71 -0.21 -3.36
CA ASP A 240 -14.54 -0.67 -4.46
C ASP A 240 -15.68 0.32 -4.74
N LYS A 241 -16.36 0.17 -5.89
CA LYS A 241 -17.61 0.88 -6.19
C LYS A 241 -18.59 0.72 -5.01
N LEU A 242 -18.82 1.80 -4.26
CA LEU A 242 -19.73 1.81 -3.11
C LEU A 242 -21.18 1.79 -3.62
N ILE A 243 -21.90 0.69 -3.36
CA ILE A 243 -23.30 0.52 -3.74
C ILE A 243 -24.15 0.48 -2.48
N GLY A 244 -25.08 1.42 -2.34
CA GLY A 244 -26.03 1.45 -1.22
C GLY A 244 -25.40 1.73 0.14
N MET A 245 -24.24 2.41 0.18
CA MET A 245 -23.47 2.61 1.40
C MET A 245 -23.73 3.97 2.07
N ASP A 246 -24.39 4.91 1.39
CA ASP A 246 -24.54 6.29 1.86
C ASP A 246 -25.26 6.37 3.21
N ASP A 247 -26.35 5.65 3.38
CA ASP A 247 -27.08 5.59 4.66
C ASP A 247 -26.18 5.05 5.79
N HIS A 248 -25.41 3.99 5.54
CA HIS A 248 -24.48 3.44 6.52
C HIS A 248 -23.40 4.45 6.91
N ILE A 249 -22.87 5.20 5.93
CA ILE A 249 -21.83 6.20 6.13
C ILE A 249 -22.36 7.37 6.96
N GLU A 250 -23.53 7.92 6.61
CA GLU A 250 -24.12 9.04 7.35
C GLU A 250 -24.46 8.63 8.78
N VAL A 251 -25.03 7.45 8.97
CA VAL A 251 -25.37 6.90 10.29
C VAL A 251 -24.14 6.68 11.19
N VAL A 252 -22.97 6.36 10.63
CA VAL A 252 -21.70 6.29 11.38
C VAL A 252 -21.14 7.69 11.65
N LYS A 253 -21.20 8.61 10.68
CA LYS A 253 -20.78 10.02 10.84
C LYS A 253 -21.56 10.74 11.94
N GLU A 254 -22.87 10.53 11.99
CA GLU A 254 -23.73 11.05 13.06
C GLU A 254 -23.31 10.52 14.43
N ARG A 255 -23.05 9.21 14.55
CA ARG A 255 -22.55 8.62 15.80
C ARG A 255 -21.20 9.17 16.20
N LEU A 256 -20.30 9.42 15.24
CA LEU A 256 -19.01 10.06 15.50
C LEU A 256 -19.19 11.47 16.09
N ALA A 257 -20.33 12.14 15.87
CA ALA A 257 -20.63 13.46 16.42
C ALA A 257 -19.46 14.45 16.18
N LEU A 258 -19.10 14.66 14.91
CA LEU A 258 -17.88 15.37 14.50
C LEU A 258 -17.78 16.81 15.06
N ASP A 259 -18.93 17.45 15.32
CA ASP A 259 -19.02 18.81 15.87
C ASP A 259 -18.90 18.86 17.41
N SER A 260 -18.91 17.71 18.08
CA SER A 260 -18.77 17.63 19.54
C SER A 260 -17.31 17.74 19.97
N PRO A 261 -16.98 18.52 21.02
CA PRO A 261 -15.63 18.50 21.60
C PRO A 261 -15.34 17.19 22.35
N CYS A 262 -16.34 16.36 22.65
CA CYS A 262 -16.14 15.12 23.38
C CYS A 262 -15.41 14.08 22.54
N MET A 263 -14.69 13.19 23.22
CA MET A 263 -14.16 11.95 22.63
C MET A 263 -15.31 10.99 22.29
N THR A 264 -15.16 10.19 21.22
CA THR A 264 -16.20 9.21 20.85
C THR A 264 -15.58 7.96 20.24
N ILE A 265 -16.05 6.78 20.70
CA ILE A 265 -15.81 5.50 20.06
C ILE A 265 -17.10 5.07 19.34
N VAL A 266 -16.96 4.65 18.08
CA VAL A 266 -18.03 3.97 17.35
C VAL A 266 -17.63 2.52 17.08
N GLY A 267 -18.40 1.59 17.63
CA GLY A 267 -18.22 0.16 17.42
C GLY A 267 -19.13 -0.35 16.30
N ILE A 268 -18.56 -0.74 15.15
CA ILE A 268 -19.30 -1.29 14.01
C ILE A 268 -19.30 -2.81 14.11
N HIS A 269 -20.49 -3.44 14.16
CA HIS A 269 -20.59 -4.90 14.26
C HIS A 269 -21.62 -5.53 13.33
N GLY A 270 -21.44 -6.82 13.09
CA GLY A 270 -22.23 -7.61 12.15
C GLY A 270 -21.48 -8.85 11.69
N ILE A 271 -22.20 -9.76 11.04
CA ILE A 271 -21.62 -11.02 10.52
C ILE A 271 -20.49 -10.76 9.52
N GLY A 272 -19.62 -11.75 9.28
CA GLY A 272 -18.54 -11.60 8.30
C GLY A 272 -19.10 -11.37 6.89
N GLY A 273 -18.35 -10.65 6.05
CA GLY A 273 -18.75 -10.38 4.66
C GLY A 273 -19.88 -9.36 4.48
N ILE A 274 -20.42 -8.80 5.57
CA ILE A 274 -21.52 -7.81 5.54
C ILE A 274 -21.09 -6.38 5.14
N GLY A 275 -19.78 -6.12 5.00
CA GLY A 275 -19.26 -4.82 4.58
C GLY A 275 -18.79 -3.86 5.69
N LYS A 276 -18.52 -4.36 6.91
CA LYS A 276 -18.02 -3.52 8.04
C LYS A 276 -16.75 -2.73 7.68
N THR A 277 -15.73 -3.43 7.19
CA THR A 277 -14.46 -2.83 6.73
C THR A 277 -14.72 -1.79 5.65
N THR A 278 -15.60 -2.08 4.68
CA THR A 278 -15.97 -1.15 3.60
C THR A 278 -16.62 0.13 4.13
N ILE A 279 -17.52 0.02 5.13
CA ILE A 279 -18.12 1.18 5.80
C ILE A 279 -17.05 1.98 6.53
N ALA A 280 -16.18 1.33 7.29
CA ALA A 280 -15.10 2.00 8.03
C ALA A 280 -14.15 2.76 7.10
N LYS A 281 -13.73 2.15 5.98
CA LYS A 281 -12.90 2.79 4.94
C LYS A 281 -13.61 3.99 4.32
N ALA A 282 -14.88 3.85 3.94
CA ALA A 282 -15.63 4.94 3.32
C ALA A 282 -15.84 6.12 4.28
N VAL A 283 -16.14 5.85 5.55
CA VAL A 283 -16.25 6.89 6.59
C VAL A 283 -14.91 7.56 6.82
N TYR A 284 -13.84 6.78 7.00
CA TYR A 284 -12.48 7.29 7.18
C TYR A 284 -12.11 8.26 6.05
N ASN A 285 -12.31 7.84 4.80
CA ASN A 285 -12.07 8.65 3.62
C ASN A 285 -12.87 9.97 3.62
N LYS A 286 -14.14 9.96 4.07
CA LYS A 286 -14.97 11.18 4.11
C LYS A 286 -14.59 12.13 5.25
N VAL A 287 -14.10 11.63 6.40
CA VAL A 287 -13.94 12.44 7.63
C VAL A 287 -12.49 12.72 8.01
N SER A 288 -11.52 11.95 7.52
CA SER A 288 -10.10 12.13 7.82
C SER A 288 -9.56 13.55 7.59
N PRO A 289 -10.04 14.35 6.61
CA PRO A 289 -9.55 15.71 6.43
C PRO A 289 -9.88 16.68 7.59
N GLN A 290 -10.74 16.27 8.53
CA GLN A 290 -11.16 17.07 9.70
C GLN A 290 -10.30 16.81 10.96
N PHE A 291 -9.27 15.97 10.84
CA PHE A 291 -8.38 15.53 11.92
C PHE A 291 -6.94 15.92 11.61
N ASP A 292 -6.15 16.16 12.65
CA ASP A 292 -4.75 16.54 12.50
C ASP A 292 -3.92 15.34 12.02
N ARG A 293 -4.24 14.16 12.55
CA ARG A 293 -3.53 12.90 12.31
C ARG A 293 -4.54 11.75 12.24
N CYS A 294 -4.26 10.78 11.39
CA CYS A 294 -5.15 9.65 11.19
C CYS A 294 -4.33 8.35 11.13
N SER A 295 -4.90 7.26 11.62
CA SER A 295 -4.36 5.91 11.48
C SER A 295 -5.50 4.95 11.13
N PHE A 296 -5.28 4.09 10.14
CA PHE A 296 -6.20 3.02 9.80
C PHE A 296 -5.41 1.71 9.83
N VAL A 297 -5.80 0.82 10.74
CA VAL A 297 -5.16 -0.47 10.90
C VAL A 297 -6.11 -1.58 10.45
N GLU A 298 -5.75 -2.27 9.38
CA GLU A 298 -6.53 -3.40 8.83
C GLU A 298 -6.21 -4.70 9.59
N ASP A 299 -7.13 -5.67 9.64
CA ASP A 299 -6.83 -7.05 10.10
C ASP A 299 -6.20 -7.14 11.52
N VAL A 300 -6.69 -6.35 12.48
CA VAL A 300 -6.15 -6.30 13.86
C VAL A 300 -6.17 -7.68 14.53
N ARG A 301 -7.23 -8.47 14.36
CA ARG A 301 -7.30 -9.86 14.83
C ARG A 301 -6.12 -10.70 14.34
N GLU A 302 -5.73 -10.57 13.08
CA GLU A 302 -4.62 -11.35 12.52
C GLU A 302 -3.29 -10.87 13.12
N MET A 303 -3.11 -9.56 13.29
CA MET A 303 -1.89 -9.02 13.92
C MET A 303 -1.75 -9.48 15.37
N LEU A 304 -2.83 -9.50 16.15
CA LEU A 304 -2.82 -9.94 17.55
C LEU A 304 -2.56 -11.45 17.71
N GLN A 305 -2.72 -12.25 16.65
CA GLN A 305 -2.30 -13.65 16.66
C GLN A 305 -0.79 -13.81 16.50
N GLN A 306 -0.10 -12.79 15.98
CA GLN A 306 1.34 -12.78 15.87
C GLN A 306 1.97 -12.49 17.22
N ARG A 307 3.19 -12.99 17.41
CA ARG A 307 3.94 -12.64 18.62
C ARG A 307 4.43 -11.21 18.54
N ASP A 308 4.40 -10.52 19.66
CA ASP A 308 4.61 -9.08 19.75
C ASP A 308 3.53 -8.30 18.98
N GLY A 309 2.36 -8.92 18.68
CA GLY A 309 1.26 -8.32 17.90
C GLY A 309 0.79 -6.98 18.45
N ILE A 310 0.73 -6.82 19.78
CA ILE A 310 0.45 -5.55 20.44
C ILE A 310 1.51 -4.50 20.09
N ILE A 311 2.79 -4.86 20.15
CA ILE A 311 3.90 -3.95 19.82
C ILE A 311 3.86 -3.56 18.35
N ILE A 312 3.57 -4.52 17.45
CA ILE A 312 3.43 -4.24 16.00
C ILE A 312 2.29 -3.26 15.77
N LEU A 313 1.14 -3.49 16.41
CA LEU A 313 -0.03 -2.62 16.32
C LEU A 313 0.25 -1.21 16.85
N GLN A 314 0.90 -1.10 18.01
CA GLN A 314 1.32 0.19 18.57
C GLN A 314 2.30 0.91 17.65
N LYS A 315 3.31 0.21 17.11
CA LYS A 315 4.26 0.78 16.15
C LYS A 315 3.56 1.31 14.91
N HIS A 316 2.56 0.59 14.39
CA HIS A 316 1.78 1.04 13.24
C HIS A 316 1.06 2.36 13.54
N ILE A 317 0.32 2.41 14.66
CA ILE A 317 -0.42 3.61 15.07
C ILE A 317 0.52 4.79 15.33
N ILE A 318 1.64 4.53 16.01
CA ILE A 318 2.69 5.53 16.28
C ILE A 318 3.30 6.04 14.98
N SER A 319 3.64 5.16 14.04
CA SER A 319 4.21 5.55 12.75
C SER A 319 3.22 6.37 11.92
N ASP A 320 1.95 5.98 11.86
CA ASP A 320 0.92 6.73 11.13
C ASP A 320 0.74 8.16 11.67
N ILE A 321 0.74 8.31 13.00
CA ILE A 321 0.41 9.57 13.68
C ILE A 321 1.64 10.47 13.85
N LEU A 322 2.76 9.92 14.33
CA LEU A 322 4.00 10.68 14.58
C LEU A 322 4.88 10.79 13.33
N ARG A 323 4.71 9.88 12.36
CA ARG A 323 5.51 9.82 11.11
C ARG A 323 7.00 9.67 11.36
N SER A 324 7.33 9.01 12.47
CA SER A 324 8.68 8.59 12.83
C SER A 324 8.72 7.09 13.05
N ASP A 325 9.82 6.47 12.61
CA ASP A 325 10.16 5.09 12.98
C ASP A 325 10.68 5.10 14.42
N GLU A 326 9.77 5.24 15.38
CA GLU A 326 10.11 5.10 16.79
C GLU A 326 10.44 3.63 17.09
N SER A 327 11.60 3.41 17.71
CA SER A 327 11.90 2.09 18.28
C SER A 327 11.09 1.93 19.56
N ILE A 328 10.26 0.89 19.60
CA ILE A 328 9.53 0.47 20.80
C ILE A 328 10.07 -0.90 21.20
N ALA A 329 10.60 -1.01 22.41
CA ALA A 329 11.16 -2.23 22.97
C ALA A 329 10.08 -3.15 23.56
N ASN A 330 9.01 -2.58 24.13
CA ASN A 330 7.90 -3.34 24.73
C ASN A 330 6.57 -2.56 24.70
N ALA A 331 5.46 -3.24 24.98
CA ALA A 331 4.12 -2.65 24.89
C ALA A 331 3.90 -1.45 25.83
N SER A 332 4.49 -1.47 27.03
CA SER A 332 4.36 -0.38 28.01
C SER A 332 5.03 0.91 27.53
N GLU A 333 6.18 0.80 26.85
CA GLU A 333 6.84 1.93 26.21
C GLU A 333 5.97 2.52 25.09
N GLY A 334 5.34 1.66 24.29
CA GLY A 334 4.40 2.08 23.25
C GLY A 334 3.22 2.87 23.82
N ILE A 335 2.60 2.37 24.90
CA ILE A 335 1.56 3.11 25.64
C ILE A 335 2.08 4.47 26.13
N GLY A 336 3.31 4.51 26.67
CA GLY A 336 3.95 5.75 27.10
C GLY A 336 4.02 6.78 25.97
N ILE A 337 4.49 6.37 24.79
CA ILE A 337 4.56 7.24 23.60
C ILE A 337 3.16 7.68 23.15
N ILE A 338 2.18 6.76 23.14
CA ILE A 338 0.80 7.08 22.76
C ILE A 338 0.23 8.14 23.71
N ARG A 339 0.35 7.91 25.02
CA ARG A 339 -0.13 8.82 26.06
C ARG A 339 0.59 10.16 26.04
N ASP A 340 1.89 10.19 25.80
CA ASP A 340 2.69 11.40 25.96
C ASP A 340 2.76 12.23 24.67
N ARG A 341 2.60 11.63 23.49
CA ARG A 341 2.78 12.28 22.18
C ARG A 341 1.55 12.21 21.28
N ILE A 342 1.01 11.02 21.02
CA ILE A 342 -0.14 10.85 20.11
C ILE A 342 -1.38 11.57 20.66
N SER A 343 -1.59 11.45 21.96
CA SER A 343 -2.72 12.03 22.66
C SER A 343 -2.86 13.54 22.50
N ARG A 344 -1.81 14.25 22.05
CA ARG A 344 -1.80 15.71 21.84
C ARG A 344 -2.42 16.15 20.51
N PHE A 345 -2.70 15.21 19.61
CA PHE A 345 -3.29 15.49 18.30
C PHE A 345 -4.76 15.14 18.28
N LYS A 346 -5.57 15.96 17.58
CA LYS A 346 -6.95 15.58 17.26
C LYS A 346 -6.91 14.45 16.24
N SER A 347 -7.04 13.21 16.71
CA SER A 347 -6.73 12.01 15.93
C SER A 347 -7.97 11.22 15.52
N LEU A 348 -7.96 10.65 14.32
CA LEU A 348 -8.91 9.61 13.89
C LEU A 348 -8.20 8.26 13.81
N ILE A 349 -8.56 7.31 14.68
CA ILE A 349 -7.95 5.98 14.71
C ILE A 349 -9.01 4.93 14.38
N VAL A 350 -8.73 4.11 13.36
CA VAL A 350 -9.60 3.01 12.95
C VAL A 350 -8.90 1.68 13.17
N LEU A 351 -9.55 0.77 13.89
CA LEU A 351 -9.07 -0.57 14.18
C LEU A 351 -10.05 -1.58 13.59
N ASP A 352 -9.69 -2.18 12.46
CA ASP A 352 -10.55 -3.07 11.70
C ASP A 352 -10.37 -4.55 12.10
N ASP A 353 -11.48 -5.28 12.18
CA ASP A 353 -11.56 -6.72 12.47
C ASP A 353 -10.89 -7.11 13.79
N VAL A 354 -11.37 -6.58 14.93
CA VAL A 354 -10.93 -6.99 16.28
C VAL A 354 -11.70 -8.22 16.79
N ASP A 355 -11.07 -9.01 17.67
CA ASP A 355 -11.66 -10.17 18.34
C ASP A 355 -11.47 -10.14 19.87
N GLU A 356 -11.73 -11.26 20.56
CA GLU A 356 -11.68 -11.36 22.01
C GLU A 356 -10.28 -11.15 22.61
N LYS A 357 -9.22 -11.19 21.80
CA LYS A 357 -7.86 -10.86 22.26
C LYS A 357 -7.58 -9.36 22.27
N PHE A 358 -8.48 -8.56 21.71
CA PHE A 358 -8.31 -7.12 21.65
C PHE A 358 -8.65 -6.49 23.00
N GLU A 359 -7.66 -5.87 23.61
CA GLU A 359 -7.82 -5.07 24.82
C GLU A 359 -7.41 -3.63 24.52
N PHE A 360 -8.39 -2.70 24.55
CA PHE A 360 -8.16 -1.30 24.17
C PHE A 360 -7.06 -0.65 25.02
N ASP A 361 -7.13 -0.84 26.35
CA ASP A 361 -6.19 -0.23 27.29
C ASP A 361 -4.76 -0.79 27.15
N GLU A 362 -4.59 -2.05 26.72
CA GLU A 362 -3.26 -2.60 26.44
C GLU A 362 -2.64 -2.02 25.17
N ILE A 363 -3.47 -1.60 24.21
CA ILE A 363 -3.00 -1.14 22.90
C ILE A 363 -2.84 0.38 22.89
N LEU A 364 -3.87 1.11 23.29
CA LEU A 364 -3.95 2.57 23.21
C LEU A 364 -3.81 3.27 24.56
N GLY A 365 -3.80 2.51 25.65
CA GLY A 365 -3.88 3.08 26.99
C GLY A 365 -5.25 3.69 27.30
N ASN A 366 -5.28 4.50 28.36
CA ASN A 366 -6.52 5.14 28.80
C ASN A 366 -7.04 6.12 27.74
N ILE A 367 -8.25 5.88 27.24
CA ILE A 367 -8.89 6.73 26.23
C ILE A 367 -9.02 8.21 26.64
N LYS A 368 -9.17 8.49 27.94
CA LYS A 368 -9.29 9.86 28.47
C LYS A 368 -7.99 10.68 28.33
N SER A 369 -6.88 10.05 27.97
CA SER A 369 -5.62 10.74 27.72
C SER A 369 -5.63 11.51 26.40
N PHE A 370 -6.45 11.10 25.41
CA PHE A 370 -6.49 11.72 24.08
C PHE A 370 -7.13 13.11 24.07
N LEU A 371 -6.65 13.97 23.16
CA LEU A 371 -7.16 15.32 22.96
C LEU A 371 -8.64 15.29 22.59
N LEU A 372 -9.40 16.15 23.25
CA LEU A 372 -10.80 16.44 22.93
C LEU A 372 -11.01 16.62 21.42
N GLY A 373 -12.06 16.02 20.88
CA GLY A 373 -12.33 15.99 19.44
C GLY A 373 -11.71 14.81 18.68
N SER A 374 -10.90 13.96 19.31
CA SER A 374 -10.40 12.72 18.67
C SER A 374 -11.50 11.65 18.58
N ARG A 375 -11.38 10.73 17.62
CA ARG A 375 -12.40 9.72 17.28
C ARG A 375 -11.80 8.35 17.06
N PHE A 376 -12.55 7.33 17.46
CA PHE A 376 -12.20 5.93 17.24
C PHE A 376 -13.32 5.20 16.50
N ILE A 377 -12.95 4.41 15.50
CA ILE A 377 -13.85 3.46 14.83
C ILE A 377 -13.27 2.07 15.02
N ILE A 378 -14.05 1.15 15.58
CA ILE A 378 -13.60 -0.23 15.81
C ILE A 378 -14.59 -1.16 15.15
N THR A 379 -14.13 -2.09 14.30
CA THR A 379 -15.00 -3.07 13.67
C THR A 379 -14.80 -4.46 14.27
N SER A 380 -15.89 -5.18 14.54
CA SER A 380 -15.81 -6.56 15.03
C SER A 380 -16.98 -7.42 14.54
N ARG A 381 -16.77 -8.72 14.46
CA ARG A 381 -17.86 -9.71 14.30
C ARG A 381 -18.57 -9.99 15.63
N ASN A 382 -17.88 -9.81 16.75
CA ASN A 382 -18.39 -10.13 18.10
C ASN A 382 -18.76 -8.84 18.84
N VAL A 383 -20.06 -8.61 19.05
CA VAL A 383 -20.56 -7.43 19.78
C VAL A 383 -20.03 -7.35 21.21
N ARG A 384 -19.70 -8.50 21.83
CA ARG A 384 -19.22 -8.53 23.23
C ARG A 384 -17.89 -7.81 23.38
N VAL A 385 -16.99 -7.94 22.38
CA VAL A 385 -15.69 -7.26 22.34
C VAL A 385 -15.87 -5.74 22.35
N LEU A 386 -16.93 -5.23 21.71
CA LEU A 386 -17.19 -3.80 21.64
C LEU A 386 -17.89 -3.27 22.89
N SER A 387 -18.74 -4.09 23.52
CA SER A 387 -19.42 -3.71 24.76
C SER A 387 -18.49 -3.62 25.98
N THR A 388 -17.33 -4.27 25.92
CA THR A 388 -16.33 -4.24 27.01
C THR A 388 -15.37 -3.04 26.92
N LEU A 389 -15.43 -2.23 25.86
CA LEU A 389 -14.49 -1.13 25.63
C LEU A 389 -14.71 0.05 26.58
N THR A 390 -15.96 0.48 26.72
CA THR A 390 -16.39 1.61 27.54
C THR A 390 -17.92 1.72 27.50
N ASP A 391 -18.52 2.19 28.59
CA ASP A 391 -19.95 2.48 28.68
C ASP A 391 -20.42 3.52 27.63
N ASP A 392 -19.50 4.35 27.13
CA ASP A 392 -19.76 5.41 26.14
C ASP A 392 -19.58 4.94 24.67
N CYS A 393 -19.33 3.65 24.43
CA CYS A 393 -19.15 3.11 23.09
C CYS A 393 -20.46 3.12 22.29
N LYS A 394 -20.52 3.89 21.21
CA LYS A 394 -21.72 3.98 20.36
C LYS A 394 -21.74 2.84 19.35
N LEU A 395 -22.56 1.83 19.61
CA LEU A 395 -22.67 0.66 18.75
C LEU A 395 -23.48 0.94 17.48
N TYR A 396 -23.02 0.36 16.38
CA TYR A 396 -23.72 0.32 15.11
C TYR A 396 -23.74 -1.11 14.55
N ARG A 397 -24.95 -1.69 14.49
CA ARG A 397 -25.19 -2.97 13.83
C ARG A 397 -25.40 -2.74 12.33
N VAL A 398 -24.50 -3.28 11.51
CA VAL A 398 -24.67 -3.31 10.06
C VAL A 398 -25.80 -4.28 9.72
N ARG A 399 -26.72 -3.80 8.87
CA ARG A 399 -27.84 -4.59 8.34
C ARG A 399 -27.48 -5.11 6.96
N GLU A 400 -28.18 -6.15 6.54
CA GLU A 400 -28.09 -6.74 5.22
C GLU A 400 -28.44 -5.70 4.13
N MET A 401 -27.84 -5.86 2.95
CA MET A 401 -28.13 -4.97 1.83
C MET A 401 -29.59 -5.09 1.39
N SER A 402 -30.18 -3.97 0.95
CA SER A 402 -31.51 -3.97 0.34
C SER A 402 -31.53 -4.81 -0.93
N HIS A 403 -32.67 -5.41 -1.25
CA HIS A 403 -32.80 -6.25 -2.46
C HIS A 403 -32.36 -5.52 -3.74
N HIS A 404 -32.68 -4.23 -3.85
CA HIS A 404 -32.26 -3.38 -4.98
C HIS A 404 -30.72 -3.26 -5.06
N HIS A 405 -30.06 -2.89 -3.96
CA HIS A 405 -28.60 -2.75 -3.94
C HIS A 405 -27.89 -4.11 -4.09
N SER A 406 -28.46 -5.18 -3.54
CA SER A 406 -27.95 -6.53 -3.70
C SER A 406 -28.00 -6.98 -5.16
N LEU A 407 -29.11 -6.73 -5.86
CA LEU A 407 -29.24 -7.03 -7.29
C LEU A 407 -28.24 -6.23 -8.11
N GLN A 408 -28.08 -4.94 -7.82
CA GLN A 408 -27.12 -4.09 -8.51
C GLN A 408 -25.67 -4.56 -8.28
N LEU A 409 -25.30 -4.88 -7.05
CA LEU A 409 -23.96 -5.41 -6.74
C LEU A 409 -23.72 -6.74 -7.46
N PHE A 410 -24.66 -7.68 -7.35
CA PHE A 410 -24.59 -8.96 -8.05
C PHE A 410 -24.42 -8.79 -9.57
N CYS A 411 -25.21 -7.92 -10.20
CA CYS A 411 -25.15 -7.68 -11.64
C CYS A 411 -23.81 -7.04 -12.05
N ASN A 412 -23.24 -6.17 -11.21
CA ASN A 412 -21.92 -5.60 -11.48
C ASN A 412 -20.84 -6.67 -11.52
N HIS A 413 -20.98 -7.76 -10.76
CA HIS A 413 -20.04 -8.88 -10.81
C HIS A 413 -20.37 -9.89 -11.92
N ALA A 414 -21.65 -10.26 -12.09
CA ALA A 414 -22.12 -11.29 -13.03
C ALA A 414 -22.26 -10.82 -14.49
N PHE A 415 -22.49 -9.54 -14.72
CA PHE A 415 -22.74 -8.98 -16.06
C PHE A 415 -21.89 -7.74 -16.39
N LYS A 416 -21.14 -7.20 -15.42
CA LYS A 416 -20.43 -5.90 -15.52
C LYS A 416 -21.38 -4.73 -15.85
N ARG A 417 -22.61 -4.80 -15.34
CA ARG A 417 -23.68 -3.82 -15.53
C ARG A 417 -24.49 -3.65 -14.25
N ASP A 418 -25.19 -2.53 -14.10
CA ASP A 418 -26.03 -2.28 -12.93
C ASP A 418 -27.35 -3.09 -12.91
N SER A 419 -27.72 -3.76 -14.00
CA SER A 419 -28.95 -4.56 -14.12
C SER A 419 -28.75 -5.82 -14.95
N PRO A 420 -29.56 -6.88 -14.72
CA PRO A 420 -29.43 -8.13 -15.46
C PRO A 420 -30.06 -8.04 -16.86
N PRO A 421 -29.60 -8.83 -17.84
CA PRO A 421 -30.32 -9.05 -19.09
C PRO A 421 -31.72 -9.65 -18.83
N SER A 422 -32.67 -9.40 -19.72
CA SER A 422 -34.08 -9.83 -19.55
C SER A 422 -34.24 -11.34 -19.35
N ASN A 423 -33.45 -12.16 -20.05
CA ASN A 423 -33.48 -13.62 -19.90
C ASN A 423 -32.87 -14.12 -18.57
N PHE A 424 -32.11 -13.29 -17.86
CA PHE A 424 -31.50 -13.62 -16.57
C PHE A 424 -32.17 -12.91 -15.39
N GLU A 425 -33.22 -12.10 -15.61
CA GLU A 425 -33.82 -11.27 -14.58
C GLU A 425 -34.35 -12.11 -13.39
N THR A 426 -35.14 -13.14 -13.68
CA THR A 426 -35.72 -14.03 -12.66
C THR A 426 -34.63 -14.81 -11.91
N LEU A 427 -33.66 -15.38 -12.63
CA LEU A 427 -32.56 -16.13 -12.02
C LEU A 427 -31.69 -15.24 -11.13
N SER A 428 -31.43 -14.00 -11.55
CA SER A 428 -30.65 -13.04 -10.78
C SER A 428 -31.37 -12.68 -9.48
N LYS A 429 -32.69 -12.44 -9.52
CA LYS A 429 -33.49 -12.18 -8.31
C LYS A 429 -33.49 -13.36 -7.36
N ASP A 430 -33.63 -14.58 -7.86
CA ASP A 430 -33.59 -15.81 -7.07
C ASP A 430 -32.22 -16.01 -6.38
N ILE A 431 -31.11 -15.80 -7.11
CA ILE A 431 -29.76 -15.91 -6.55
C ILE A 431 -29.52 -14.85 -5.48
N VAL A 432 -29.92 -13.61 -5.75
CA VAL A 432 -29.82 -12.49 -4.81
C VAL A 432 -30.61 -12.77 -3.53
N TYR A 433 -31.79 -13.37 -3.65
CA TYR A 433 -32.59 -13.79 -2.51
C TYR A 433 -31.84 -14.83 -1.66
N VAL A 434 -31.26 -15.87 -2.29
CA VAL A 434 -30.50 -16.90 -1.56
C VAL A 434 -29.20 -16.36 -0.96
N ALA A 435 -28.58 -15.35 -1.57
CA ALA A 435 -27.38 -14.69 -1.04
C ALA A 435 -27.66 -13.81 0.20
N ALA A 436 -28.93 -13.67 0.62
CA ALA A 436 -29.35 -13.03 1.87
C ALA A 436 -28.79 -11.61 2.09
N GLY A 437 -28.58 -10.86 1.01
CA GLY A 437 -28.08 -9.50 1.08
C GLY A 437 -26.65 -9.34 1.60
N LEU A 438 -25.82 -10.40 1.54
CA LEU A 438 -24.42 -10.36 1.96
C LEU A 438 -23.50 -9.92 0.80
N PRO A 439 -22.85 -8.73 0.89
CA PRO A 439 -22.00 -8.20 -0.18
C PRO A 439 -20.95 -9.18 -0.69
N LEU A 440 -20.20 -9.84 0.21
CA LEU A 440 -19.13 -10.76 -0.21
C LEU A 440 -19.70 -11.97 -0.97
N THR A 441 -20.80 -12.55 -0.49
CA THR A 441 -21.46 -13.67 -1.17
C THR A 441 -21.99 -13.26 -2.54
N LEU A 442 -22.61 -12.08 -2.66
CA LEU A 442 -23.09 -11.53 -3.93
C LEU A 442 -21.94 -11.33 -4.93
N LYS A 443 -20.80 -10.79 -4.48
CA LYS A 443 -19.59 -10.59 -5.29
C LYS A 443 -19.00 -11.91 -5.78
N VAL A 444 -18.80 -12.87 -4.87
CA VAL A 444 -18.20 -14.18 -5.18
C VAL A 444 -19.09 -15.02 -6.08
N VAL A 445 -20.40 -15.07 -5.82
CA VAL A 445 -21.36 -15.83 -6.64
C VAL A 445 -21.59 -15.14 -7.99
N GLY A 446 -21.70 -13.81 -8.01
CA GLY A 446 -21.82 -13.07 -9.27
C GLY A 446 -20.62 -13.29 -10.18
N SER A 447 -19.42 -13.18 -9.64
CA SER A 447 -18.17 -13.43 -10.39
C SER A 447 -18.02 -14.89 -10.84
N LEU A 448 -18.52 -15.86 -10.07
CA LEU A 448 -18.56 -17.27 -10.47
C LEU A 448 -19.45 -17.52 -11.70
N LEU A 449 -20.49 -16.72 -11.87
CA LEU A 449 -21.49 -16.88 -12.92
C LEU A 449 -21.24 -15.99 -14.14
N PHE A 450 -20.19 -15.18 -14.10
CA PHE A 450 -19.81 -14.28 -15.19
C PHE A 450 -19.46 -15.08 -16.45
N GLN A 451 -20.13 -14.76 -17.57
CA GLN A 451 -19.98 -15.44 -18.87
C GLN A 451 -20.37 -16.93 -18.90
N GLU A 452 -21.06 -17.41 -17.87
CA GLU A 452 -21.55 -18.79 -17.81
C GLU A 452 -22.92 -18.95 -18.50
N GLU A 453 -23.21 -20.18 -18.94
CA GLU A 453 -24.49 -20.52 -19.57
C GLU A 453 -25.64 -20.61 -18.55
N GLU A 454 -26.87 -20.35 -19.01
CA GLU A 454 -28.08 -20.38 -18.16
C GLU A 454 -28.28 -21.73 -17.44
N ALA A 455 -27.86 -22.84 -18.04
CA ALA A 455 -27.90 -24.16 -17.40
C ALA A 455 -27.04 -24.20 -16.13
N ILE A 456 -25.83 -23.63 -16.19
CA ILE A 456 -24.90 -23.56 -15.05
C ILE A 456 -25.48 -22.66 -13.95
N TRP A 457 -26.13 -21.55 -14.32
CA TRP A 457 -26.83 -20.69 -13.37
C TRP A 457 -27.91 -21.44 -12.59
N LYS A 458 -28.74 -22.24 -13.28
CA LYS A 458 -29.79 -23.06 -12.65
C LYS A 458 -29.20 -24.10 -11.70
N ASP A 459 -28.11 -24.76 -12.09
CA ASP A 459 -27.43 -25.75 -11.24
C ASP A 459 -26.83 -25.12 -9.98
N LYS A 460 -26.19 -23.96 -10.12
CA LYS A 460 -25.61 -23.23 -8.99
C LYS A 460 -26.68 -22.69 -8.04
N LEU A 461 -27.79 -22.20 -8.57
CA LEU A 461 -28.93 -21.81 -7.75
C LEU A 461 -29.50 -22.98 -6.94
N ARG A 462 -29.60 -24.18 -7.53
CA ARG A 462 -30.03 -25.39 -6.79
C ARG A 462 -29.08 -25.72 -5.65
N GLN A 463 -27.78 -25.73 -5.90
CA GLN A 463 -26.76 -25.96 -4.87
C GLN A 463 -26.85 -24.91 -3.73
N LEU A 464 -27.05 -23.64 -4.08
CA LEU A 464 -27.19 -22.56 -3.09
C LEU A 464 -28.45 -22.71 -2.22
N LYS A 465 -29.57 -23.18 -2.80
CA LYS A 465 -30.84 -23.40 -2.08
C LYS A 465 -30.76 -24.55 -1.06
N GLU A 466 -29.84 -25.50 -1.23
CA GLU A 466 -29.61 -26.59 -0.28
C GLU A 466 -28.83 -26.14 0.97
N ILE A 467 -28.13 -24.99 0.90
CA ILE A 467 -27.30 -24.49 2.00
C ILE A 467 -28.13 -23.53 2.88
N PRO A 468 -28.27 -23.82 4.20
CA PRO A 468 -28.96 -22.94 5.14
C PRO A 468 -28.40 -21.52 5.15
N GLU A 469 -29.26 -20.55 5.49
CA GLU A 469 -28.92 -19.13 5.45
C GLU A 469 -27.77 -18.75 6.37
N GLU A 470 -27.70 -19.40 7.53
CA GLU A 470 -26.68 -19.10 8.54
C GLU A 470 -25.29 -19.60 8.13
N LYS A 471 -25.21 -20.48 7.12
CA LYS A 471 -23.97 -21.14 6.69
C LYS A 471 -23.25 -20.39 5.57
N VAL A 472 -22.95 -19.12 5.81
CA VAL A 472 -22.28 -18.20 4.86
C VAL A 472 -20.99 -18.80 4.27
N VAL A 473 -20.18 -19.46 5.09
CA VAL A 473 -18.91 -20.07 4.65
C VAL A 473 -19.14 -21.21 3.65
N GLU A 474 -20.17 -22.04 3.83
CA GLU A 474 -20.49 -23.12 2.89
C GLU A 474 -20.92 -22.56 1.53
N ARG A 475 -21.61 -21.40 1.51
CA ARG A 475 -21.98 -20.73 0.25
C ARG A 475 -20.78 -20.18 -0.51
N LEU A 476 -19.82 -19.60 0.20
CA LEU A 476 -18.55 -19.13 -0.40
C LEU A 476 -17.72 -20.31 -0.94
N LYS A 477 -17.79 -21.46 -0.28
CA LYS A 477 -17.05 -22.67 -0.66
C LYS A 477 -17.44 -23.21 -2.04
N ILE A 478 -18.66 -22.98 -2.53
CA ILE A 478 -19.08 -23.39 -3.88
C ILE A 478 -18.10 -22.88 -4.95
N ASN A 479 -17.57 -21.66 -4.78
CA ASN A 479 -16.61 -21.11 -5.71
C ASN A 479 -15.27 -21.89 -5.65
N TYR A 480 -14.79 -22.19 -4.44
CA TYR A 480 -13.60 -23.02 -4.24
C TYR A 480 -13.75 -24.43 -4.84
N ASP A 481 -14.90 -25.09 -4.63
CA ASP A 481 -15.12 -26.47 -5.07
C ASP A 481 -15.10 -26.63 -6.60
N THR A 482 -15.37 -25.55 -7.34
CA THR A 482 -15.34 -25.49 -8.82
C THR A 482 -13.99 -25.05 -9.41
N LEU A 483 -13.00 -24.77 -8.58
CA LEU A 483 -11.64 -24.50 -9.05
C LEU A 483 -10.99 -25.81 -9.52
N ASN A 484 -10.07 -25.71 -10.48
CA ASN A 484 -9.15 -26.81 -10.77
C ASN A 484 -8.21 -27.04 -9.57
N GLU A 485 -7.55 -28.20 -9.54
CA GLU A 485 -6.71 -28.56 -8.40
C GLU A 485 -5.52 -27.62 -8.22
N GLU A 486 -4.94 -27.10 -9.30
CA GLU A 486 -3.83 -26.15 -9.27
C GLU A 486 -4.23 -24.82 -8.61
N ALA A 487 -5.36 -24.24 -9.00
CA ALA A 487 -5.89 -23.01 -8.41
C ALA A 487 -6.32 -23.22 -6.96
N LYS A 488 -6.88 -24.40 -6.59
CA LYS A 488 -7.14 -24.74 -5.19
C LYS A 488 -5.85 -24.73 -4.37
N GLN A 489 -4.76 -25.29 -4.89
CA GLN A 489 -3.47 -25.27 -4.18
C GLN A 489 -2.92 -23.85 -4.00
N ILE A 490 -3.03 -22.99 -5.01
CA ILE A 490 -2.60 -21.58 -4.91
C ILE A 490 -3.48 -20.81 -3.91
N PHE A 491 -4.80 -21.00 -3.96
CA PHE A 491 -5.74 -20.37 -3.02
C PHE A 491 -5.39 -20.72 -1.57
N LEU A 492 -5.14 -22.00 -1.27
CA LEU A 492 -4.76 -22.43 0.08
C LEU A 492 -3.39 -21.89 0.51
N ASP A 493 -2.42 -21.82 -0.40
CA ASP A 493 -1.12 -21.20 -0.12
C ASP A 493 -1.26 -19.72 0.22
N ILE A 494 -2.09 -18.97 -0.52
CA ILE A 494 -2.36 -17.56 -0.22
C ILE A 494 -3.03 -17.45 1.15
N ALA A 495 -4.13 -18.16 1.39
CA ALA A 495 -4.89 -18.11 2.65
C ALA A 495 -4.04 -18.45 3.89
N CYS A 496 -3.07 -19.36 3.75
CA CYS A 496 -2.20 -19.77 4.85
C CYS A 496 -0.94 -18.90 4.99
N PHE A 497 -0.35 -18.45 3.88
CA PHE A 497 0.99 -17.87 3.87
C PHE A 497 1.06 -16.52 3.16
N PHE A 498 0.51 -16.36 1.96
CA PHE A 498 0.91 -15.23 1.09
C PHE A 498 0.01 -14.00 1.14
N ILE A 499 -0.92 -13.87 2.10
CA ILE A 499 -1.66 -12.60 2.29
C ILE A 499 -0.69 -11.49 2.69
N GLY A 500 -0.76 -10.35 2.00
CA GLY A 500 0.13 -9.21 2.17
C GLY A 500 1.50 -9.34 1.50
N GLU A 501 1.77 -10.46 0.82
CA GLU A 501 3.04 -10.72 0.15
C GLU A 501 2.97 -10.33 -1.33
N ASP A 502 4.11 -9.92 -1.90
CA ASP A 502 4.25 -9.63 -3.32
C ASP A 502 3.96 -10.89 -4.15
N LYS A 503 3.10 -10.77 -5.16
CA LYS A 503 2.67 -11.90 -6.00
C LYS A 503 3.76 -12.51 -6.88
N GLU A 504 4.81 -11.77 -7.21
CA GLU A 504 5.87 -12.25 -8.11
C GLU A 504 6.71 -13.36 -7.46
N LEU A 505 7.05 -13.20 -6.18
CA LEU A 505 7.89 -14.15 -5.45
C LEU A 505 7.28 -15.58 -5.44
N PRO A 506 6.12 -15.84 -4.81
CA PRO A 506 5.54 -17.18 -4.79
C PRO A 506 5.19 -17.72 -6.19
N SER A 507 5.05 -16.85 -7.21
CA SER A 507 4.82 -17.27 -8.59
C SER A 507 5.99 -18.08 -9.17
N TYR A 508 7.24 -17.83 -8.79
CA TYR A 508 8.36 -18.67 -9.24
C TYR A 508 8.26 -20.08 -8.66
N MET A 509 7.94 -20.19 -7.37
CA MET A 509 7.73 -21.48 -6.69
C MET A 509 6.58 -22.26 -7.32
N TRP A 510 5.44 -21.60 -7.55
CA TRP A 510 4.26 -22.23 -8.15
C TRP A 510 4.51 -22.67 -9.59
N SER A 511 5.31 -21.92 -10.36
CA SER A 511 5.69 -22.30 -11.73
C SER A 511 6.49 -23.59 -11.75
N ASP A 512 7.49 -23.70 -10.88
CA ASP A 512 8.32 -24.91 -10.77
C ASP A 512 7.54 -26.12 -10.24
N CYS A 513 6.56 -25.87 -9.37
CA CYS A 513 5.61 -26.89 -8.90
C CYS A 513 4.54 -27.29 -9.94
N GLY A 514 4.58 -26.74 -11.17
CA GLY A 514 3.60 -27.04 -12.21
C GLY A 514 2.19 -26.53 -11.91
N LEU A 515 2.04 -25.45 -11.13
CA LEU A 515 0.73 -24.88 -10.76
C LEU A 515 0.27 -23.74 -11.67
N PHE A 516 1.00 -23.42 -12.74
CA PHE A 516 0.61 -22.41 -13.75
C PHE A 516 0.10 -21.08 -13.15
N PRO A 517 0.91 -20.38 -12.34
CA PRO A 517 0.45 -19.27 -11.51
C PRO A 517 -0.16 -18.12 -12.31
N ILE A 518 0.35 -17.80 -13.51
CA ILE A 518 -0.22 -16.74 -14.37
C ILE A 518 -1.71 -17.00 -14.64
N THR A 519 -2.05 -18.21 -15.08
CA THR A 519 -3.44 -18.59 -15.38
C THR A 519 -4.27 -18.67 -14.11
N ASN A 520 -3.77 -19.38 -13.10
CA ASN A 520 -4.58 -19.70 -11.93
C ASN A 520 -4.76 -18.51 -10.97
N ILE A 521 -3.79 -17.59 -10.86
CA ILE A 521 -3.98 -16.32 -10.14
C ILE A 521 -5.05 -15.48 -10.84
N ASN A 522 -5.02 -15.39 -12.17
CA ASN A 522 -6.05 -14.67 -12.93
C ASN A 522 -7.45 -15.26 -12.71
N ILE A 523 -7.58 -16.59 -12.66
CA ILE A 523 -8.87 -17.24 -12.32
C ILE A 523 -9.32 -16.83 -10.92
N LEU A 524 -8.44 -16.85 -9.92
CA LEU A 524 -8.79 -16.46 -8.55
C LEU A 524 -9.23 -14.98 -8.45
N ILE A 525 -8.57 -14.07 -9.18
CA ILE A 525 -8.96 -12.66 -9.28
C ILE A 525 -10.32 -12.51 -9.96
N GLN A 526 -10.50 -13.16 -11.12
CA GLN A 526 -11.77 -13.12 -11.88
C GLN A 526 -12.95 -13.62 -11.05
N ARG A 527 -12.71 -14.63 -10.21
CA ARG A 527 -13.70 -15.19 -9.29
C ARG A 527 -13.87 -14.39 -7.99
N SER A 528 -13.16 -13.26 -7.85
CA SER A 528 -13.21 -12.36 -6.70
C SER A 528 -12.91 -13.06 -5.36
N VAL A 529 -12.08 -14.11 -5.39
CA VAL A 529 -11.64 -14.81 -4.18
C VAL A 529 -10.29 -14.31 -3.65
N ILE A 530 -9.56 -13.57 -4.48
CA ILE A 530 -8.38 -12.77 -4.11
C ILE A 530 -8.41 -11.45 -4.89
N GLU A 531 -7.62 -10.49 -4.42
CA GLU A 531 -7.34 -9.22 -5.08
C GLU A 531 -5.83 -8.97 -5.08
N ILE A 532 -5.36 -8.14 -6.02
CA ILE A 532 -3.99 -7.66 -6.06
C ILE A 532 -4.05 -6.14 -6.03
N VAL A 533 -3.55 -5.55 -4.96
CA VAL A 533 -3.52 -4.08 -4.79
C VAL A 533 -2.42 -3.45 -5.66
N LYS A 534 -2.43 -2.11 -5.81
CA LYS A 534 -1.48 -1.37 -6.67
C LYS A 534 0.00 -1.67 -6.40
N THR A 535 0.34 -2.12 -5.19
CA THR A 535 1.70 -2.52 -4.78
C THR A 535 2.06 -3.97 -5.11
N HIS A 536 1.25 -4.66 -5.94
CA HIS A 536 1.42 -6.07 -6.30
C HIS A 536 1.30 -7.07 -5.13
N LEU A 537 0.73 -6.64 -4.00
CA LEU A 537 0.52 -7.51 -2.84
C LEU A 537 -0.79 -8.27 -2.95
N PHE A 538 -0.80 -9.53 -2.51
CA PHE A 538 -2.03 -10.31 -2.39
C PHE A 538 -2.92 -9.78 -1.26
N GLN A 539 -4.20 -9.61 -1.58
CA GLN A 539 -5.25 -9.35 -0.60
C GLN A 539 -6.31 -10.46 -0.69
N MET A 540 -6.79 -10.90 0.46
CA MET A 540 -7.87 -11.88 0.56
C MET A 540 -8.80 -11.47 1.68
N HIS A 541 -10.11 -11.46 1.40
CA HIS A 541 -11.10 -11.14 2.41
C HIS A 541 -11.01 -12.11 3.58
N ASP A 542 -11.13 -11.60 4.81
CA ASP A 542 -10.98 -12.37 6.05
C ASP A 542 -11.82 -13.68 6.07
N GLN A 543 -13.07 -13.67 5.60
CA GLN A 543 -13.91 -14.88 5.48
C GLN A 543 -13.38 -15.91 4.49
N LEU A 544 -12.77 -15.48 3.39
CA LEU A 544 -12.18 -16.40 2.40
C LEU A 544 -10.86 -16.99 2.94
N ARG A 545 -10.08 -16.18 3.65
CA ARG A 545 -8.90 -16.64 4.42
C ARG A 545 -9.31 -17.68 5.46
N ASP A 546 -10.28 -17.35 6.31
CA ASP A 546 -10.79 -18.22 7.37
C ASP A 546 -11.33 -19.53 6.77
N MET A 547 -12.07 -19.45 5.65
CA MET A 547 -12.55 -20.61 4.90
C MET A 547 -11.39 -21.49 4.38
N GLY A 548 -10.37 -20.90 3.74
CA GLY A 548 -9.21 -21.63 3.25
C GLY A 548 -8.46 -22.35 4.37
N ARG A 549 -8.25 -21.67 5.50
CA ARG A 549 -7.63 -22.25 6.70
C ARG A 549 -8.50 -23.36 7.31
N GLU A 550 -9.83 -23.21 7.29
CA GLU A 550 -10.77 -24.24 7.75
C GLU A 550 -10.74 -25.48 6.85
N ILE A 551 -10.65 -25.31 5.53
CA ILE A 551 -10.48 -26.43 4.58
C ILE A 551 -9.23 -27.24 4.94
N VAL A 552 -8.08 -26.58 5.17
CA VAL A 552 -6.86 -27.28 5.59
C VAL A 552 -7.01 -27.93 6.96
N ARG A 553 -7.73 -27.30 7.90
CA ARG A 553 -8.01 -27.89 9.21
C ARG A 553 -8.83 -29.17 9.10
N GLN A 554 -9.77 -29.24 8.14
CA GLN A 554 -10.65 -30.39 7.91
C GLN A 554 -9.95 -31.58 7.24
N GLU A 555 -8.80 -31.38 6.58
CA GLU A 555 -7.98 -32.49 6.04
C GLU A 555 -7.61 -33.53 7.13
N ASP A 556 -7.30 -33.05 8.34
CA ASP A 556 -7.28 -33.86 9.56
C ASP A 556 -7.48 -32.97 10.80
N ILE A 557 -8.67 -33.08 11.41
CA ILE A 557 -9.05 -32.29 12.58
C ILE A 557 -8.14 -32.57 13.77
N ARG A 558 -7.70 -33.83 13.95
CA ARG A 558 -6.99 -34.30 15.14
C ARG A 558 -5.47 -34.17 15.02
N HIS A 559 -4.93 -34.34 13.82
CA HIS A 559 -3.49 -34.45 13.60
C HIS A 559 -2.97 -33.34 12.67
N PRO A 560 -2.48 -32.22 13.22
CA PRO A 560 -1.91 -31.13 12.43
C PRO A 560 -0.81 -31.56 11.44
N CYS A 561 -0.02 -32.60 11.75
CA CYS A 561 1.02 -33.11 10.87
C CYS A 561 0.54 -33.80 9.60
N LYS A 562 -0.75 -34.16 9.52
CA LYS A 562 -1.37 -34.78 8.33
C LYS A 562 -2.03 -33.75 7.41
N ARG A 563 -1.93 -32.47 7.74
CA ARG A 563 -2.44 -31.34 6.96
C ARG A 563 -1.40 -30.86 5.97
N SER A 564 -1.87 -30.24 4.90
CA SER A 564 -1.05 -29.79 3.80
C SER A 564 -0.36 -28.45 4.06
N ARG A 565 -0.95 -27.58 4.89
CA ARG A 565 -0.34 -26.31 5.33
C ARG A 565 -0.31 -26.20 6.85
N ILE A 566 0.81 -25.73 7.37
CA ILE A 566 1.00 -25.48 8.80
C ILE A 566 1.45 -24.03 8.98
N TRP A 567 0.52 -23.17 9.40
CA TRP A 567 0.77 -21.74 9.63
C TRP A 567 0.77 -21.36 11.13
N SER A 568 0.38 -22.28 12.01
CA SER A 568 0.38 -22.05 13.47
C SER A 568 1.75 -22.39 14.06
N ASN A 569 2.43 -21.41 14.64
CA ASN A 569 3.78 -21.57 15.21
C ASN A 569 3.86 -22.72 16.20
N GLU A 570 2.95 -22.78 17.18
CA GLU A 570 2.94 -23.82 18.21
C GLU A 570 2.83 -25.22 17.61
N LYS A 571 1.95 -25.37 16.60
CA LYS A 571 1.77 -26.66 15.91
C LYS A 571 2.97 -26.99 15.05
N ALA A 572 3.52 -26.04 14.31
CA ALA A 572 4.72 -26.25 13.48
C ALA A 572 5.91 -26.71 14.34
N LEU A 573 6.13 -26.05 15.48
CA LEU A 573 7.18 -26.41 16.43
C LEU A 573 6.95 -27.80 17.04
N ASP A 574 5.73 -28.13 17.49
CA ASP A 574 5.42 -29.47 18.01
C ASP A 574 5.71 -30.56 16.98
N ILE A 575 5.34 -30.34 15.71
CA ILE A 575 5.54 -31.33 14.65
C ILE A 575 7.03 -31.51 14.36
N LEU A 576 7.79 -30.42 14.23
CA LEU A 576 9.21 -30.49 13.90
C LEU A 576 10.03 -31.07 15.05
N LEU A 577 9.86 -30.57 16.27
CA LEU A 577 10.63 -31.01 17.44
C LEU A 577 10.36 -32.48 17.79
N ASN A 578 9.13 -32.95 17.58
CA ASN A 578 8.77 -34.36 17.79
C ASN A 578 8.90 -35.23 16.54
N LYS A 579 9.47 -34.71 15.45
CA LYS A 579 9.71 -35.45 14.18
C LYS A 579 8.46 -36.11 13.61
N LYS A 580 7.27 -35.49 13.78
CA LYS A 580 5.96 -36.01 13.34
C LYS A 580 5.63 -35.67 11.88
N GLY A 581 6.59 -35.18 11.09
CA GLY A 581 6.37 -34.76 9.70
C GLY A 581 5.75 -35.86 8.84
N THR A 582 5.03 -35.46 7.79
CA THR A 582 4.46 -36.39 6.81
C THR A 582 4.62 -35.83 5.39
N ASN A 583 4.58 -36.73 4.40
CA ASN A 583 4.60 -36.36 2.99
C ASN A 583 3.34 -35.61 2.53
N ARG A 584 2.36 -35.36 3.40
CA ARG A 584 1.20 -34.53 3.06
C ARG A 584 1.48 -33.04 3.17
N VAL A 585 2.44 -32.67 4.02
CA VAL A 585 2.76 -31.28 4.33
C VAL A 585 3.50 -30.66 3.16
N LYS A 586 2.92 -29.60 2.59
CA LYS A 586 3.45 -28.84 1.45
C LYS A 586 4.04 -27.50 1.86
N GLY A 587 3.60 -26.92 2.97
CA GLY A 587 4.12 -25.63 3.44
C GLY A 587 4.14 -25.51 4.95
N ILE A 588 5.21 -24.91 5.47
CA ILE A 588 5.39 -24.63 6.89
C ILE A 588 5.84 -23.18 7.05
N ARG A 589 5.20 -22.48 7.99
CA ARG A 589 5.63 -21.16 8.44
C ARG A 589 5.80 -21.14 9.95
N ILE A 590 6.91 -20.58 10.41
CA ILE A 590 7.26 -20.46 11.82
C ILE A 590 7.74 -19.03 12.10
N HIS A 591 6.91 -18.28 12.80
CA HIS A 591 7.34 -17.07 13.49
C HIS A 591 7.79 -17.42 14.91
N ASP A 592 8.84 -16.73 15.36
CA ASP A 592 9.55 -16.95 16.62
C ASP A 592 8.67 -16.71 17.84
N ASP A 593 8.78 -17.60 18.85
CA ASP A 593 8.36 -17.38 20.23
C ASP A 593 9.57 -17.13 21.17
N ARG A 594 9.97 -15.86 21.36
CA ARG A 594 11.10 -15.49 22.25
C ARG A 594 10.83 -15.76 23.75
N ASP A 595 9.62 -16.14 24.18
CA ASP A 595 9.30 -16.31 25.62
C ASP A 595 9.20 -17.77 26.08
N LYS A 596 9.25 -18.75 25.17
CA LYS A 596 9.38 -20.16 25.54
C LYS A 596 10.85 -20.56 25.46
N LYS A 597 11.33 -21.27 26.51
CA LYS A 597 12.67 -21.90 26.64
C LYS A 597 13.24 -22.20 25.26
N LYS A 598 14.49 -21.76 24.99
CA LYS A 598 15.28 -21.98 23.75
C LYS A 598 14.58 -23.02 22.86
N PRO A 599 13.96 -22.63 21.72
CA PRO A 599 13.40 -23.63 20.83
C PRO A 599 14.50 -24.65 20.59
N GLY A 600 14.22 -25.92 20.86
CA GLY A 600 15.21 -26.97 20.67
C GLY A 600 15.80 -26.85 19.28
N ASP A 601 17.11 -27.01 19.16
CA ASP A 601 17.79 -26.93 17.87
C ASP A 601 17.10 -27.88 16.89
N ILE A 602 16.56 -27.35 15.79
CA ILE A 602 15.91 -28.18 14.77
C ILE A 602 17.05 -28.82 13.98
N SER A 603 17.23 -30.12 14.16
CA SER A 603 18.21 -30.90 13.41
C SER A 603 17.64 -31.33 12.06
N LYS A 604 18.50 -31.76 11.13
CA LYS A 604 18.06 -32.23 9.81
C LYS A 604 17.09 -33.41 9.86
N GLU A 605 17.17 -34.25 10.90
CA GLU A 605 16.26 -35.39 11.08
C GLU A 605 14.81 -34.95 11.29
N CYS A 606 14.56 -33.71 11.71
CA CYS A 606 13.21 -33.16 11.82
C CYS A 606 12.54 -33.03 10.45
N PHE A 607 13.31 -32.92 9.36
CA PHE A 607 12.78 -32.72 8.01
C PHE A 607 12.63 -34.00 7.17
N MET A 608 13.17 -35.15 7.61
CA MET A 608 13.23 -36.40 6.82
C MET A 608 11.88 -36.86 6.25
N ASN A 609 10.77 -36.57 6.94
CA ASN A 609 9.44 -37.02 6.54
C ASN A 609 8.66 -36.00 5.69
N PHE A 610 9.25 -34.85 5.37
CA PHE A 610 8.61 -33.74 4.65
C PHE A 610 8.94 -33.74 3.16
N LEU A 611 8.70 -34.86 2.48
CA LEU A 611 9.14 -35.08 1.09
C LEU A 611 8.47 -34.12 0.08
N GLU A 612 7.22 -33.73 0.30
CA GLU A 612 6.42 -32.84 -0.57
C GLU A 612 6.45 -31.37 -0.12
N LEU A 613 7.32 -31.03 0.84
CA LEU A 613 7.41 -29.67 1.37
C LEU A 613 8.04 -28.75 0.34
N ARG A 614 7.25 -27.83 -0.22
CA ARG A 614 7.69 -26.86 -1.23
C ARG A 614 7.99 -25.47 -0.68
N TYR A 615 7.38 -25.10 0.46
CA TYR A 615 7.56 -23.79 1.10
C TYR A 615 7.97 -23.92 2.57
N LEU A 616 9.04 -23.23 2.96
CA LEU A 616 9.50 -23.14 4.33
C LEU A 616 9.84 -21.69 4.70
N ASP A 617 9.17 -21.17 5.72
CA ASP A 617 9.47 -19.88 6.34
C ASP A 617 9.88 -20.09 7.80
N ILE A 618 11.14 -19.77 8.11
CA ILE A 618 11.78 -20.12 9.38
C ILE A 618 12.88 -19.12 9.76
N LYS A 619 13.27 -19.06 11.04
CA LYS A 619 14.41 -18.24 11.48
C LYS A 619 15.72 -19.02 11.40
N ALA A 620 16.79 -18.38 10.93
CA ALA A 620 18.13 -18.97 10.82
C ALA A 620 18.63 -19.54 12.15
N ARG A 621 18.34 -18.86 13.27
CA ARG A 621 18.74 -19.28 14.63
C ARG A 621 18.19 -20.64 15.08
N MET A 622 17.23 -21.20 14.35
CA MET A 622 16.61 -22.48 14.67
C MET A 622 17.28 -23.64 13.93
N LEU A 623 18.13 -23.34 12.95
CA LEU A 623 18.73 -24.29 12.03
C LEU A 623 20.22 -24.42 12.35
N ASN A 624 20.61 -25.51 13.00
CA ASN A 624 21.99 -25.73 13.47
C ASN A 624 22.71 -26.91 12.77
N ASP A 625 22.24 -27.32 11.59
CA ASP A 625 22.76 -28.47 10.86
C ASP A 625 22.89 -28.18 9.35
N ASP A 626 23.42 -29.15 8.61
CA ASP A 626 23.38 -29.20 7.15
C ASP A 626 22.12 -29.93 6.69
N PHE A 627 21.24 -29.23 5.99
CA PHE A 627 19.96 -29.73 5.49
C PHE A 627 20.05 -30.17 4.02
N SER A 628 21.26 -30.23 3.45
CA SER A 628 21.50 -30.76 2.11
C SER A 628 20.91 -32.17 1.98
N ASN A 629 20.03 -32.37 1.01
CA ASN A 629 19.30 -33.62 0.73
C ASN A 629 18.17 -34.01 1.70
N TYR A 630 17.85 -33.18 2.71
CA TYR A 630 16.79 -33.49 3.69
C TYR A 630 15.43 -32.84 3.39
N VAL A 631 15.37 -31.98 2.38
CA VAL A 631 14.15 -31.29 1.94
C VAL A 631 14.05 -31.31 0.39
N PRO A 632 13.96 -32.51 -0.23
CA PRO A 632 14.06 -32.65 -1.70
C PRO A 632 12.93 -31.93 -2.46
N GLY A 633 11.76 -31.77 -1.84
CA GLY A 633 10.62 -31.03 -2.40
C GLY A 633 10.73 -29.51 -2.29
N LEU A 634 11.71 -28.97 -1.55
CA LEU A 634 11.73 -27.54 -1.22
C LEU A 634 12.05 -26.70 -2.45
N ARG A 635 11.20 -25.71 -2.72
CA ARG A 635 11.30 -24.77 -3.84
C ARG A 635 11.47 -23.33 -3.38
N SER A 636 10.92 -22.98 -2.23
CA SER A 636 11.02 -21.64 -1.64
C SER A 636 11.41 -21.73 -0.18
N LEU A 637 12.49 -21.02 0.14
CA LEU A 637 13.03 -20.90 1.49
C LEU A 637 13.07 -19.43 1.88
N ARG A 638 12.35 -19.09 2.94
CA ARG A 638 12.40 -17.78 3.58
C ARG A 638 13.09 -17.91 4.93
N VAL A 639 14.19 -17.19 5.10
CA VAL A 639 15.02 -17.25 6.31
C VAL A 639 15.24 -15.87 6.89
N SER A 640 14.89 -15.70 8.16
CA SER A 640 15.19 -14.46 8.91
C SER A 640 16.36 -14.62 9.90
N PHE A 641 17.29 -13.67 9.94
CA PHE A 641 18.52 -13.75 10.73
C PHE A 641 18.88 -12.47 11.49
N LYS A 642 19.62 -12.60 12.60
CA LYS A 642 20.28 -11.51 13.33
C LYS A 642 21.79 -11.52 13.03
N TYR A 643 22.45 -10.37 13.18
CA TYR A 643 23.81 -9.97 12.75
C TYR A 643 25.00 -10.96 12.89
N SER A 644 24.84 -12.14 13.50
CA SER A 644 25.95 -13.06 13.81
C SER A 644 25.65 -14.56 13.63
N GLY A 645 24.56 -14.94 12.96
CA GLY A 645 24.24 -16.34 12.71
C GLY A 645 24.96 -16.93 11.48
N ARG A 646 25.56 -18.12 11.63
CA ARG A 646 25.99 -18.95 10.49
C ARG A 646 24.74 -19.40 9.74
N MET A 647 24.66 -19.17 8.43
CA MET A 647 23.57 -19.72 7.63
C MET A 647 23.73 -21.25 7.57
N PRO A 648 22.66 -22.01 7.81
CA PRO A 648 22.65 -23.45 7.58
C PRO A 648 22.86 -23.75 6.09
N ASN A 649 23.56 -24.85 5.80
CA ASN A 649 23.71 -25.32 4.44
C ASN A 649 22.38 -25.94 3.99
N PHE A 650 21.90 -25.54 2.81
CA PHE A 650 20.81 -26.20 2.10
C PHE A 650 21.32 -26.63 0.74
N SER A 651 20.91 -27.81 0.26
CA SER A 651 21.13 -28.16 -1.15
C SER A 651 20.30 -27.22 -2.01
N VAL A 652 20.96 -26.63 -3.01
CA VAL A 652 20.40 -25.60 -3.89
C VAL A 652 19.74 -26.22 -5.12
N ASP A 653 19.86 -27.53 -5.32
CA ASP A 653 19.57 -28.18 -6.61
C ASP A 653 18.12 -28.01 -7.08
N ASN A 654 17.17 -27.93 -6.13
CA ASN A 654 15.74 -27.73 -6.42
C ASN A 654 15.20 -26.37 -5.94
N LEU A 655 16.03 -25.53 -5.34
CA LEU A 655 15.59 -24.30 -4.68
C LEU A 655 15.48 -23.17 -5.71
N VAL A 656 14.27 -22.64 -5.88
CA VAL A 656 13.98 -21.59 -6.86
C VAL A 656 14.05 -20.20 -6.22
N ILE A 657 13.68 -20.09 -4.94
CA ILE A 657 13.62 -18.83 -4.22
C ILE A 657 14.32 -18.95 -2.87
N VAL A 658 15.21 -18.00 -2.59
CA VAL A 658 15.78 -17.76 -1.27
C VAL A 658 15.56 -16.32 -0.86
N GLU A 659 14.78 -16.11 0.19
CA GLU A 659 14.57 -14.79 0.77
C GLU A 659 15.30 -14.70 2.10
N LEU A 660 16.26 -13.78 2.21
CA LEU A 660 17.05 -13.58 3.42
C LEU A 660 16.65 -12.25 4.08
N PHE A 661 15.86 -12.34 5.15
CA PHE A 661 15.41 -11.16 5.89
C PHE A 661 16.32 -10.87 7.08
N ARG A 662 16.97 -9.71 7.04
CA ARG A 662 17.69 -9.22 8.20
C ARG A 662 16.70 -8.65 9.21
N LEU A 663 16.63 -9.25 10.40
CA LEU A 663 15.96 -8.63 11.52
C LEU A 663 16.86 -7.48 11.97
N ARG A 664 16.42 -6.22 11.79
CA ARG A 664 17.10 -5.06 12.39
C ARG A 664 17.23 -5.35 13.89
N GLY A 665 18.48 -5.47 14.34
CA GLY A 665 18.78 -5.60 15.75
C GLY A 665 18.27 -4.35 16.46
N THR A 666 17.59 -4.58 17.57
CA THR A 666 17.49 -3.66 18.70
C THR A 666 18.81 -2.98 18.98
#